data_AF-A0A6P1DF69-F1
#
_entry.id   AF-A0A6P1DF69-F1
#
_cell.length_a   1.000
_cell.length_b   1.000
_cell.length_c   1.000
_cell.angle_alpha   90.00
_cell.angle_beta   90.00
_cell.angle_gamma   90.00
#
_symmetry.space_group_name_H-M   'P 1'
#
loop_
_entity.id
_entity.type
_entity.pdbx_description
1 polymer ?
#
loop_
_entity_poly.entity_id
_entity_poly.type
_entity_poly.pdbx_seq_one_letter_code
_entity_poly.pdbx_strand_id
1 'polypeptide(L)'
;VALAAAAIAAYEEEESVERHRLLSTAAGGRPQVQHESGRPLDLKLRGVGYRVRVARIGAHRFRVGIEAGSDIRTADVDLERFDQHTGQIVVNGIRYRLVTGTHGPIHMVDVGGVTHRVSLDEGGVVRSPAPALVVATPLQVGAEVEAGAPVLVLESMKMETVLRAPFRARLKECAVSVGTQVEAGAPLLRLEPLAEDDEAVDTASDQPVELDLPAGLAPIQQHQRLVRGQQDLRSLLLGFDVDPHDDRRVVEDYLAARRSAIADNRRPLAEELELVEVFADLAELSHNRTWGEDGGQGHLHSAREYFHTYLQSLDADRAGLPESYRAKLARALGHYGVTELERTPDLEAAVFRIFLAQQRPSDTVTVITTLLREWLGEPVPDAALREPVGLALERLVAATQVRFPVIADLTRGLVYAWYGQPLLRRNRARVYANVRKHLSHLDAHPDAADRSERLAEMVRSTEPLVRLLGQRLVRGNADNTVMLEVLTRRYYGNKDLVDVRTHQANGCTFVVAERRGLTLVSAAVSFDALDAVLRGLGELAGGAASIEADIYLAWERQPEDFDEMAAALQEVLSGQPLPNQVHRITATVAGSGGAVMHHHFTFRPSATGMDEERLIRGLHPYIAERMQLKRLRKFDLTRLPS
;
A
#
# COMPACT_ATOMS: atom_id res chain seq x y z
N VAL A 1 12.64 -5.41 -35.20
CA VAL A 1 11.30 -4.75 -35.31
C VAL A 1 10.20 -5.69 -35.85
N ALA A 2 10.37 -6.34 -37.00
CA ALA A 2 9.32 -7.20 -37.58
C ALA A 2 8.81 -8.33 -36.65
N LEU A 3 9.72 -8.98 -35.90
CA LEU A 3 9.36 -9.96 -34.87
C LEU A 3 8.43 -9.37 -33.80
N ALA A 4 8.73 -8.16 -33.31
CA ALA A 4 7.92 -7.50 -32.30
C ALA A 4 6.52 -7.17 -32.83
N ALA A 5 6.41 -6.67 -34.07
CA ALA A 5 5.11 -6.40 -34.69
C ALA A 5 4.26 -7.67 -34.90
N ALA A 6 4.89 -8.78 -35.34
CA ALA A 6 4.22 -10.07 -35.46
C ALA A 6 3.76 -10.62 -34.09
N ALA A 7 4.62 -10.54 -33.08
CA ALA A 7 4.30 -10.98 -31.73
C ALA A 7 3.16 -10.16 -31.11
N ILE A 8 3.16 -8.83 -31.31
CA ILE A 8 2.06 -7.95 -30.85
C ILE A 8 0.75 -8.31 -31.56
N ALA A 9 0.78 -8.56 -32.88
CA ALA A 9 -0.41 -8.97 -33.61
C ALA A 9 -0.99 -10.30 -33.09
N ALA A 10 -0.14 -11.30 -32.82
CA ALA A 10 -0.57 -12.56 -32.23
C ALA A 10 -1.14 -12.38 -30.82
N TYR A 11 -0.51 -11.53 -30.00
CA TYR A 11 -1.01 -11.17 -28.67
C TYR A 11 -2.38 -10.47 -28.74
N GLU A 12 -2.58 -9.51 -29.66
CA GLU A 12 -3.87 -8.82 -29.85
C GLU A 12 -4.99 -9.79 -30.28
N GLU A 13 -4.66 -10.80 -31.07
CA GLU A 13 -5.59 -11.86 -31.47
C GLU A 13 -5.99 -12.74 -30.27
N GLU A 14 -5.02 -13.20 -29.47
CA GLU A 14 -5.28 -13.97 -28.24
C GLU A 14 -6.11 -13.15 -27.22
N GLU A 15 -5.79 -11.86 -27.05
CA GLU A 15 -6.57 -10.95 -26.20
C GLU A 15 -8.02 -10.81 -26.69
N SER A 16 -8.23 -10.72 -28.00
CA SER A 16 -9.58 -10.66 -28.57
C SER A 16 -10.36 -11.94 -28.28
N VAL A 17 -9.73 -13.12 -28.38
CA VAL A 17 -10.34 -14.41 -28.04
C VAL A 17 -10.72 -14.44 -26.55
N GLU A 18 -9.84 -14.00 -25.66
CA GLU A 18 -10.09 -14.00 -24.22
C GLU A 18 -11.17 -12.98 -23.81
N ARG A 19 -11.25 -11.83 -24.51
CA ARG A 19 -12.38 -10.89 -24.34
C ARG A 19 -13.71 -11.54 -24.76
N HIS A 20 -13.75 -12.25 -25.88
CA HIS A 20 -14.95 -12.99 -26.29
C HIS A 20 -15.31 -14.10 -25.29
N ARG A 21 -14.32 -14.80 -24.73
CA ARG A 21 -14.52 -15.78 -23.66
C ARG A 21 -15.14 -15.14 -22.42
N LEU A 22 -14.63 -13.98 -21.99
CA LEU A 22 -15.19 -13.25 -20.85
C LEU A 22 -16.68 -12.96 -21.08
N LEU A 23 -17.01 -12.34 -22.21
CA LEU A 23 -18.38 -11.92 -22.49
C LEU A 23 -19.34 -13.11 -22.65
N SER A 24 -18.90 -14.18 -23.33
CA SER A 24 -19.73 -15.39 -23.50
C SER A 24 -19.97 -16.15 -22.19
N THR A 25 -18.94 -16.29 -21.34
CA THR A 25 -19.08 -16.94 -20.03
C THR A 25 -19.83 -16.06 -19.01
N ALA A 26 -19.66 -14.74 -19.10
CA ALA A 26 -20.42 -13.77 -18.33
C ALA A 26 -21.92 -13.85 -18.63
N ALA A 27 -22.33 -13.97 -19.89
CA ALA A 27 -23.73 -14.18 -20.26
C ALA A 27 -24.33 -15.44 -19.61
N GLY A 28 -23.51 -16.46 -19.34
CA GLY A 28 -23.88 -17.66 -18.56
C GLY A 28 -23.85 -17.49 -17.03
N GLY A 29 -23.62 -16.28 -16.53
CA GLY A 29 -23.59 -15.93 -15.11
C GLY A 29 -22.27 -16.21 -14.39
N ARG A 30 -21.24 -16.71 -15.09
CA ARG A 30 -19.93 -17.04 -14.51
C ARG A 30 -18.81 -16.49 -15.40
N PRO A 31 -18.47 -15.19 -15.29
CA PRO A 31 -17.40 -14.59 -16.08
C PRO A 31 -16.05 -15.26 -15.81
N GLN A 32 -15.36 -15.68 -16.86
CA GLN A 32 -14.06 -16.34 -16.80
C GLN A 32 -13.11 -15.81 -17.88
N VAL A 33 -11.83 -15.73 -17.53
CA VAL A 33 -10.71 -15.34 -18.40
C VAL A 33 -9.51 -16.24 -18.06
N GLN A 34 -8.72 -16.58 -19.06
CA GLN A 34 -7.47 -17.35 -18.98
C GLN A 34 -6.28 -16.52 -19.49
N HIS A 35 -6.37 -15.19 -19.36
CA HIS A 35 -5.34 -14.26 -19.80
C HIS A 35 -4.06 -14.40 -18.99
N GLU A 36 -3.05 -14.99 -19.62
CA GLU A 36 -1.71 -15.13 -19.08
C GLU A 36 -0.79 -14.11 -19.77
N SER A 37 -0.36 -13.09 -19.00
CA SER A 37 0.61 -12.11 -19.51
C SER A 37 1.94 -12.79 -19.82
N GLY A 38 2.61 -12.37 -20.90
CA GLY A 38 3.99 -12.78 -21.15
C GLY A 38 4.14 -14.23 -21.60
N ARG A 39 3.06 -14.88 -22.07
CA ARG A 39 3.12 -16.21 -22.66
C ARG A 39 4.15 -16.23 -23.81
N PRO A 40 5.07 -17.21 -23.82
CA PRO A 40 6.09 -17.26 -24.86
C PRO A 40 5.45 -17.67 -26.19
N LEU A 41 5.75 -16.89 -27.22
CA LEU A 41 5.40 -17.13 -28.61
C LEU A 41 6.66 -17.59 -29.35
N ASP A 42 6.62 -18.80 -29.90
CA ASP A 42 7.69 -19.29 -30.75
C ASP A 42 7.46 -18.78 -32.18
N LEU A 43 8.36 -17.95 -32.69
CA LEU A 43 8.27 -17.28 -33.98
C LEU A 43 9.48 -17.62 -34.84
N LYS A 44 9.28 -17.91 -36.13
CA LYS A 44 10.35 -18.10 -37.10
C LYS A 44 10.45 -16.91 -38.05
N LEU A 45 11.64 -16.33 -38.17
CA LEU A 45 11.97 -15.29 -39.14
C LEU A 45 13.23 -15.69 -39.91
N ARG A 46 13.13 -15.75 -41.25
CA ARG A 46 14.24 -16.14 -42.15
C ARG A 46 14.87 -17.50 -41.80
N GLY A 47 14.05 -18.44 -41.31
CA GLY A 47 14.48 -19.79 -40.93
C GLY A 47 15.03 -19.91 -39.50
N VAL A 48 15.25 -18.80 -38.79
CA VAL A 48 15.70 -18.78 -37.40
C VAL A 48 14.50 -18.72 -36.47
N GLY A 49 14.49 -19.56 -35.42
CA GLY A 49 13.48 -19.55 -34.36
C GLY A 49 13.83 -18.56 -33.25
N TYR A 50 12.82 -17.85 -32.78
CA TYR A 50 12.89 -16.87 -31.70
C TYR A 50 11.77 -17.17 -30.71
N ARG A 51 12.06 -17.04 -29.43
CA ARG A 51 11.03 -17.08 -28.39
C ARG A 51 10.75 -15.66 -27.95
N VAL A 52 9.51 -15.22 -28.13
CA VAL A 52 9.12 -13.82 -27.94
C VAL A 52 8.01 -13.74 -26.90
N ARG A 53 8.17 -12.86 -25.91
CA ARG A 53 7.15 -12.57 -24.89
C ARG A 53 6.64 -11.16 -25.08
N VAL A 54 5.33 -10.98 -25.00
CA VAL A 54 4.67 -9.69 -25.13
C VAL A 54 3.83 -9.42 -23.89
N ALA A 55 3.92 -8.19 -23.39
CA ALA A 55 3.02 -7.65 -22.39
C ALA A 55 2.47 -6.31 -22.89
N ARG A 56 1.14 -6.13 -22.81
CA ARG A 56 0.53 -4.84 -23.13
C ARG A 56 0.54 -3.96 -21.88
N ILE A 57 1.49 -3.02 -21.83
CA ILE A 57 1.75 -2.13 -20.69
C ILE A 57 0.98 -0.80 -20.77
N GLY A 58 0.08 -0.64 -21.74
CA GLY A 58 -0.79 0.51 -21.90
C GLY A 58 -1.70 0.35 -23.14
N ALA A 59 -2.52 1.35 -23.44
CA ALA A 59 -3.50 1.27 -24.54
C ALA A 59 -2.84 0.96 -25.90
N HIS A 60 -1.75 1.65 -26.26
CA HIS A 60 -1.00 1.44 -27.50
C HIS A 60 0.44 1.00 -27.24
N ARG A 61 0.78 0.75 -25.97
CA ARG A 61 2.15 0.48 -25.52
C ARG A 61 2.32 -0.98 -25.13
N PHE A 62 3.41 -1.56 -25.60
CA PHE A 62 3.78 -2.95 -25.40
C PHE A 62 5.24 -3.03 -24.96
N ARG A 63 5.53 -4.05 -24.16
CA ARG A 63 6.89 -4.48 -23.88
C ARG A 63 7.10 -5.84 -24.51
N VAL A 64 8.16 -5.95 -25.31
CA VAL A 64 8.50 -7.17 -26.03
C VAL A 64 9.87 -7.64 -25.60
N GLY A 65 9.95 -8.86 -25.06
CA GLY A 65 11.22 -9.56 -24.84
C GLY A 65 11.46 -10.58 -25.95
N ILE A 66 12.59 -10.49 -26.62
CA ILE A 66 13.01 -11.42 -27.68
C ILE A 66 14.20 -12.21 -27.16
N GLU A 67 14.01 -13.52 -27.04
CA GLU A 67 15.02 -14.49 -26.65
C GLU A 67 15.57 -15.15 -27.93
N ALA A 68 16.89 -15.07 -28.13
CA ALA A 68 17.62 -15.73 -29.20
C ALA A 68 18.85 -16.43 -28.61
N GLY A 69 18.78 -17.75 -28.41
CA GLY A 69 19.81 -18.47 -27.67
C GLY A 69 19.87 -18.04 -26.20
N SER A 70 21.04 -17.64 -25.71
CA SER A 70 21.23 -17.12 -24.34
C SER A 70 20.98 -15.61 -24.19
N ASP A 71 20.79 -14.89 -25.30
CA ASP A 71 20.61 -13.43 -25.27
C ASP A 71 19.13 -13.06 -25.18
N ILE A 72 18.79 -12.23 -24.19
CA ILE A 72 17.46 -11.64 -24.03
C ILE A 72 17.55 -10.15 -24.34
N ARG A 73 16.79 -9.70 -25.34
CA ARG A 73 16.66 -8.27 -25.66
C ARG A 73 15.23 -7.80 -25.42
N THR A 74 15.09 -6.72 -24.65
CA THR A 74 13.79 -6.10 -24.37
C THR A 74 13.61 -4.82 -25.21
N ALA A 75 12.35 -4.54 -25.56
CA ALA A 75 11.97 -3.39 -26.35
C ALA A 75 10.67 -2.78 -25.83
N ASP A 76 10.68 -1.46 -25.64
CA ASP A 76 9.45 -0.70 -25.44
C ASP A 76 8.92 -0.29 -26.81
N VAL A 77 7.67 -0.68 -27.09
CA VAL A 77 7.02 -0.52 -28.39
C VAL A 77 5.74 0.29 -28.23
N ASP A 78 5.59 1.35 -29.00
CA ASP A 78 4.32 2.08 -29.18
C ASP A 78 3.77 1.75 -30.57
N LEU A 79 2.53 1.29 -30.64
CA LEU A 79 1.87 0.85 -31.88
C LEU A 79 0.59 1.63 -32.10
N GLU A 80 0.61 2.49 -33.11
CA GLU A 80 -0.55 3.25 -33.58
C GLU A 80 -1.03 2.66 -34.91
N ARG A 81 -2.28 2.19 -34.97
CA ARG A 81 -2.88 1.67 -36.20
C ARG A 81 -3.78 2.73 -36.83
N PHE A 82 -3.63 2.94 -38.15
CA PHE A 82 -4.52 3.80 -38.91
C PHE A 82 -5.69 3.01 -39.52
N ASP A 83 -5.44 1.74 -39.86
CA ASP A 83 -6.45 0.77 -40.30
C ASP A 83 -6.02 -0.66 -39.91
N GLN A 84 -6.69 -1.68 -40.46
CA GLN A 84 -6.41 -3.10 -40.17
C GLN A 84 -5.01 -3.56 -40.62
N HIS A 85 -4.41 -2.88 -41.60
CA HIS A 85 -3.16 -3.25 -42.24
C HIS A 85 -2.05 -2.23 -42.05
N THR A 86 -2.37 -0.95 -41.91
CA THR A 86 -1.37 0.13 -41.88
C THR A 86 -1.29 0.82 -40.54
N GLY A 87 -0.07 1.23 -40.18
CA GLY A 87 0.18 1.93 -38.93
C GLY A 87 1.60 2.46 -38.79
N GLN A 88 1.90 2.88 -37.58
CA GLN A 88 3.20 3.37 -37.16
C GLN A 88 3.64 2.61 -35.91
N ILE A 89 4.89 2.17 -35.91
CA ILE A 89 5.52 1.50 -34.77
C ILE A 89 6.72 2.31 -34.31
N VAL A 90 6.77 2.63 -33.01
CA VAL A 90 7.90 3.28 -32.37
C VAL A 90 8.58 2.28 -31.46
N VAL A 91 9.81 1.87 -31.78
CA VAL A 91 10.60 0.91 -30.99
C VAL A 91 11.75 1.63 -30.33
N ASN A 92 11.81 1.62 -28.99
CA ASN A 92 12.83 2.30 -28.20
C ASN A 92 13.02 3.79 -28.58
N GLY A 93 11.93 4.45 -29.01
CA GLY A 93 11.90 5.84 -29.44
C GLY A 93 12.14 6.07 -30.94
N ILE A 94 12.52 5.05 -31.72
CA ILE A 94 12.70 5.16 -33.17
C ILE A 94 11.44 4.75 -33.90
N ARG A 95 10.98 5.61 -34.81
CA ARG A 95 9.70 5.49 -35.52
C ARG A 95 9.87 4.83 -36.89
N TYR A 96 9.00 3.88 -37.20
CA TYR A 96 8.93 3.17 -38.47
C TYR A 96 7.50 3.14 -39.02
N ARG A 97 7.36 3.20 -40.35
CA ARG A 97 6.09 2.89 -41.03
C ARG A 97 5.88 1.38 -41.01
N LEU A 98 4.66 0.94 -40.72
CA LEU A 98 4.31 -0.47 -40.60
C LEU A 98 3.16 -0.83 -41.56
N VAL A 99 3.31 -1.94 -42.27
CA VAL A 99 2.18 -2.62 -42.94
C VAL A 99 2.16 -4.09 -42.51
N THR A 100 1.03 -4.57 -41.99
CA THR A 100 0.85 -5.95 -41.50
C THR A 100 -0.28 -6.64 -42.24
N GLY A 101 -0.05 -7.90 -42.62
CA GLY A 101 -1.09 -8.81 -43.09
C GLY A 101 -0.88 -10.20 -42.48
N THR A 102 -1.94 -10.81 -41.97
CA THR A 102 -1.89 -12.16 -41.40
C THR A 102 -2.62 -13.13 -42.34
N HIS A 103 -1.98 -14.25 -42.66
CA HIS A 103 -2.57 -15.33 -43.44
C HIS A 103 -2.31 -16.66 -42.74
N GLY A 104 -3.30 -17.12 -41.98
CA GLY A 104 -3.14 -18.23 -41.05
C GLY A 104 -1.99 -17.95 -40.08
N PRO A 105 -1.03 -18.88 -39.90
CA PRO A 105 0.10 -18.70 -38.95
C PRO A 105 1.22 -17.80 -39.50
N ILE A 106 1.05 -17.20 -40.68
CA ILE A 106 2.08 -16.38 -41.32
C ILE A 106 1.71 -14.91 -41.20
N HIS A 107 2.57 -14.14 -40.56
CA HIS A 107 2.53 -12.69 -40.52
C HIS A 107 3.49 -12.12 -41.58
N MET A 108 2.93 -11.42 -42.56
CA MET A 108 3.65 -10.58 -43.50
C MET A 108 3.76 -9.18 -42.88
N VAL A 109 4.99 -8.75 -42.59
CA VAL A 109 5.26 -7.48 -41.90
C VAL A 109 6.23 -6.66 -42.73
N ASP A 110 5.75 -5.54 -43.27
CA ASP A 110 6.60 -4.53 -43.89
C ASP A 110 7.00 -3.47 -42.86
N VAL A 111 8.31 -3.28 -42.68
CA VAL A 111 8.87 -2.26 -41.80
C VAL A 111 9.71 -1.30 -42.63
N GLY A 112 9.24 -0.06 -42.80
CA GLY A 112 9.98 0.97 -43.53
C GLY A 112 10.26 0.64 -45.00
N GLY A 113 9.42 -0.15 -45.66
CA GLY A 113 9.58 -0.57 -47.06
C GLY A 113 10.31 -1.90 -47.24
N VAL A 114 10.66 -2.59 -46.14
CA VAL A 114 11.26 -3.93 -46.17
C VAL A 114 10.24 -4.95 -45.68
N THR A 115 9.84 -5.87 -46.55
CA THR A 115 8.88 -6.92 -46.23
C THR A 115 9.56 -8.13 -45.59
N HIS A 116 9.01 -8.56 -44.45
CA HIS A 116 9.44 -9.74 -43.69
C HIS A 116 8.30 -10.75 -43.62
N ARG A 117 8.65 -12.04 -43.67
CA ARG A 117 7.74 -13.15 -43.44
C ARG A 117 8.09 -13.80 -42.11
N VAL A 118 7.18 -13.67 -41.14
CA VAL A 118 7.29 -14.28 -39.81
C VAL A 118 6.23 -15.38 -39.71
N SER A 119 6.58 -16.58 -39.27
CA SER A 119 5.62 -17.66 -39.04
C SER A 119 5.56 -18.05 -37.57
N LEU A 120 4.36 -18.23 -37.04
CA LEU A 120 4.13 -18.81 -35.72
C LEU A 120 4.53 -20.30 -35.74
N ASP A 121 5.35 -20.72 -34.78
CA ASP A 121 5.84 -22.10 -34.66
C ASP A 121 5.07 -22.84 -33.55
N GLU A 122 3.98 -23.51 -33.91
CA GLU A 122 3.14 -24.25 -32.95
C GLU A 122 3.73 -25.62 -32.57
N GLY A 123 4.98 -25.67 -32.09
CA GLY A 123 5.56 -26.86 -31.48
C GLY A 123 5.50 -28.12 -32.37
N GLY A 124 6.03 -28.00 -33.60
CA GLY A 124 6.24 -29.14 -34.51
C GLY A 124 5.10 -29.44 -35.49
N VAL A 125 4.06 -28.60 -35.57
CA VAL A 125 3.03 -28.71 -36.62
C VAL A 125 3.62 -28.34 -38.00
N VAL A 126 3.64 -29.29 -38.92
CA VAL A 126 4.01 -29.09 -40.33
C VAL A 126 2.75 -28.73 -41.12
N ARG A 127 2.81 -27.62 -41.84
CA ARG A 127 1.69 -27.04 -42.58
C ARG A 127 1.95 -27.00 -44.08
N SER A 128 0.90 -26.94 -44.89
CA SER A 128 1.04 -26.87 -46.35
C SER A 128 1.63 -25.54 -46.78
N PRO A 129 2.72 -25.51 -47.56
CA PRO A 129 3.33 -24.26 -48.04
C PRO A 129 2.49 -23.55 -49.11
N ALA A 130 1.63 -24.29 -49.81
CA ALA A 130 0.74 -23.81 -50.87
C ALA A 130 -0.50 -24.72 -50.96
N PRO A 131 -1.55 -24.35 -51.70
CA PRO A 131 -2.65 -25.27 -51.98
C PRO A 131 -2.14 -26.48 -52.77
N ALA A 132 -2.45 -27.69 -52.32
CA ALA A 132 -1.89 -28.92 -52.86
C ALA A 132 -2.81 -30.13 -52.64
N LEU A 133 -2.54 -31.23 -53.34
CA LEU A 133 -3.13 -32.54 -53.12
C LEU A 133 -2.12 -33.43 -52.35
N VAL A 134 -2.57 -34.15 -51.32
CA VAL A 134 -1.70 -35.11 -50.61
C VAL A 134 -1.55 -36.37 -51.45
N VAL A 135 -0.33 -36.69 -51.90
CA VAL A 135 -0.05 -37.85 -52.76
C VAL A 135 0.51 -39.03 -51.96
N ALA A 136 1.28 -38.76 -50.90
CA ALA A 136 1.79 -39.82 -50.03
C ALA A 136 1.97 -39.36 -48.58
N THR A 137 1.65 -40.28 -47.66
CA THR A 137 1.93 -40.20 -46.21
C THR A 137 2.87 -41.35 -45.85
N PRO A 138 4.20 -41.21 -46.03
CA PRO A 138 5.16 -42.31 -45.90
C PRO A 138 5.34 -42.82 -44.45
N LEU A 139 4.74 -42.15 -43.47
CA LEU A 139 4.89 -42.44 -42.05
C LEU A 139 3.52 -42.73 -41.42
N GLN A 140 3.51 -43.67 -40.48
CA GLN A 140 2.35 -43.90 -39.60
C GLN A 140 2.49 -43.08 -38.31
N VAL A 141 1.35 -42.69 -37.74
CA VAL A 141 1.32 -42.04 -36.42
C VAL A 141 2.01 -42.95 -35.40
N GLY A 142 2.90 -42.37 -34.60
CA GLY A 142 3.79 -43.06 -33.66
C GLY A 142 5.18 -43.38 -34.22
N ALA A 143 5.40 -43.27 -35.54
CA ALA A 143 6.70 -43.56 -36.15
C ALA A 143 7.74 -42.49 -35.84
N GLU A 144 8.95 -42.93 -35.52
CA GLU A 144 10.12 -42.07 -35.36
C GLU A 144 10.78 -41.79 -36.71
N VAL A 145 11.29 -40.59 -36.88
CA VAL A 145 11.96 -40.11 -38.08
C VAL A 145 13.18 -39.29 -37.76
N GLU A 146 14.23 -39.50 -38.55
CA GLU A 146 15.44 -38.68 -38.50
C GLU A 146 15.25 -37.34 -39.20
N ALA A 147 16.07 -36.35 -38.83
CA ALA A 147 16.11 -35.07 -39.50
C ALA A 147 16.37 -35.24 -41.02
N GLY A 148 15.62 -34.52 -41.85
CA GLY A 148 15.69 -34.59 -43.32
C GLY A 148 14.91 -35.76 -43.96
N ALA A 149 14.38 -36.69 -43.17
CA ALA A 149 13.57 -37.80 -43.70
C ALA A 149 12.23 -37.29 -44.29
N PRO A 150 11.72 -37.90 -45.38
CA PRO A 150 10.44 -37.51 -45.98
C PRO A 150 9.28 -37.82 -45.03
N VAL A 151 8.46 -36.81 -44.74
CA VAL A 151 7.29 -36.93 -43.85
C VAL A 151 5.95 -36.89 -44.59
N LEU A 152 5.89 -36.22 -45.73
CA LEU A 152 4.68 -36.09 -46.55
C LEU A 152 5.06 -35.73 -48.00
N VAL A 153 4.28 -36.16 -48.99
CA VAL A 153 4.44 -35.74 -50.39
C VAL A 153 3.16 -35.04 -50.84
N LEU A 154 3.32 -33.82 -51.33
CA LEU A 154 2.26 -32.96 -51.84
C LEU A 154 2.42 -32.79 -53.35
N GLU A 155 1.33 -32.71 -54.09
CA GLU A 155 1.33 -32.28 -55.50
C GLU A 155 0.68 -30.90 -55.61
N SER A 156 1.42 -29.96 -56.16
CA SER A 156 0.90 -28.65 -56.54
C SER A 156 1.43 -28.29 -57.92
N MET A 157 0.57 -27.73 -58.78
CA MET A 157 0.93 -27.36 -60.15
C MET A 157 1.58 -28.51 -60.97
N LYS A 158 1.09 -29.75 -60.80
CA LYS A 158 1.64 -30.99 -61.41
C LYS A 158 3.08 -31.33 -60.98
N MET A 159 3.55 -30.73 -59.89
CA MET A 159 4.85 -31.01 -59.31
C MET A 159 4.71 -31.60 -57.92
N GLU A 160 5.37 -32.74 -57.71
CA GLU A 160 5.50 -33.34 -56.39
C GLU A 160 6.54 -32.58 -55.56
N THR A 161 6.17 -32.23 -54.34
CA THR A 161 6.98 -31.58 -53.33
C THR A 161 7.03 -32.47 -52.09
N VAL A 162 8.22 -32.92 -51.74
CA VAL A 162 8.45 -33.74 -50.55
C VAL A 162 8.69 -32.83 -49.35
N LEU A 163 7.78 -32.86 -48.39
CA LEU A 163 8.00 -32.26 -47.07
C LEU A 163 8.88 -33.19 -46.24
N ARG A 164 9.88 -32.61 -45.56
CA ARG A 164 10.88 -33.35 -44.79
C ARG A 164 10.83 -32.97 -43.30
N ALA A 165 11.18 -33.91 -42.43
CA ALA A 165 11.31 -33.69 -41.01
C ALA A 165 12.41 -32.64 -40.74
N PRO A 166 12.14 -31.55 -40.01
CA PRO A 166 13.14 -30.54 -39.71
C PRO A 166 14.16 -30.97 -38.63
N PHE A 167 13.79 -31.94 -37.79
CA PHE A 167 14.60 -32.50 -36.71
C PHE A 167 14.18 -33.95 -36.46
N ARG A 168 14.97 -34.70 -35.66
CA ARG A 168 14.62 -36.05 -35.23
C ARG A 168 13.36 -36.02 -34.35
N ALA A 169 12.31 -36.69 -34.78
CA ALA A 169 10.99 -36.55 -34.19
C ALA A 169 10.16 -37.81 -34.28
N ARG A 170 9.10 -37.88 -33.49
CA ARG A 170 8.02 -38.86 -33.61
C ARG A 170 6.79 -38.21 -34.21
N LEU A 171 6.17 -38.85 -35.20
CA LEU A 171 4.92 -38.39 -35.78
C LEU A 171 3.79 -38.56 -34.75
N LYS A 172 3.32 -37.46 -34.15
CA LYS A 172 2.29 -37.47 -33.09
C LYS A 172 0.87 -37.56 -33.63
N GLU A 173 0.62 -36.86 -34.72
CA GLU A 173 -0.68 -36.84 -35.41
C GLU A 173 -0.45 -36.56 -36.90
N CYS A 174 -1.26 -37.18 -37.76
CA CYS A 174 -1.36 -36.85 -39.18
C CYS A 174 -2.82 -36.47 -39.44
N ALA A 175 -3.06 -35.20 -39.76
CA ALA A 175 -4.40 -34.64 -39.93
C ALA A 175 -4.97 -34.86 -41.34
N VAL A 176 -4.17 -35.44 -42.26
CA VAL A 176 -4.51 -35.60 -43.67
C VAL A 176 -4.29 -37.03 -44.16
N SER A 177 -5.06 -37.44 -45.16
CA SER A 177 -4.88 -38.72 -45.85
C SER A 177 -4.54 -38.50 -47.33
N VAL A 178 -3.94 -39.51 -47.98
CA VAL A 178 -3.73 -39.50 -49.43
C VAL A 178 -5.05 -39.20 -50.17
N GLY A 179 -4.98 -38.34 -51.18
CA GLY A 179 -6.13 -37.84 -51.93
C GLY A 179 -6.83 -36.62 -51.31
N THR A 180 -6.39 -36.15 -50.13
CA THR A 180 -6.95 -34.94 -49.50
C THR A 180 -6.41 -33.69 -50.19
N GLN A 181 -7.32 -32.77 -50.57
CA GLN A 181 -6.94 -31.45 -51.04
C GLN A 181 -6.80 -30.50 -49.85
N VAL A 182 -5.66 -29.81 -49.77
CA VAL A 182 -5.30 -28.92 -48.67
C VAL A 182 -5.06 -27.50 -49.17
N GLU A 183 -5.49 -26.51 -48.38
CA GLU A 183 -5.21 -25.10 -48.64
C GLU A 183 -3.83 -24.68 -48.12
N ALA A 184 -3.34 -23.52 -48.54
CA ALA A 184 -2.12 -22.94 -48.00
C ALA A 184 -2.26 -22.72 -46.48
N GLY A 185 -1.25 -23.14 -45.71
CA GLY A 185 -1.24 -23.02 -44.26
C GLY A 185 -2.07 -24.08 -43.51
N ALA A 186 -2.79 -24.97 -44.20
CA ALA A 186 -3.52 -26.05 -43.56
C ALA A 186 -2.58 -26.97 -42.77
N PRO A 187 -2.95 -27.39 -41.54
CA PRO A 187 -2.15 -28.32 -40.75
C PRO A 187 -2.17 -29.70 -41.41
N LEU A 188 -0.97 -30.28 -41.59
CA LEU A 188 -0.82 -31.57 -42.26
C LEU A 188 -0.51 -32.68 -41.24
N LEU A 189 0.49 -32.44 -40.41
CA LEU A 189 0.94 -33.38 -39.39
C LEU A 189 1.63 -32.65 -38.24
N ARG A 190 1.79 -33.31 -37.10
CA ARG A 190 2.56 -32.79 -35.96
C ARG A 190 3.67 -33.74 -35.59
N LEU A 191 4.87 -33.18 -35.47
CA LEU A 191 6.08 -33.87 -35.05
C LEU A 191 6.37 -33.51 -33.59
N GLU A 192 6.58 -34.51 -32.76
CA GLU A 192 7.04 -34.37 -31.39
C GLU A 192 8.55 -34.66 -31.34
N PRO A 193 9.40 -33.75 -30.84
CA PRO A 193 10.84 -33.99 -30.73
C PRO A 193 11.12 -35.23 -29.86
N LEU A 194 12.07 -36.06 -30.28
CA LEU A 194 12.62 -37.14 -29.46
C LEU A 194 13.93 -36.64 -28.86
N ALA A 195 13.95 -36.33 -27.56
CA ALA A 195 15.16 -35.90 -26.87
C ALA A 195 16.08 -37.10 -26.63
N GLU A 196 17.36 -36.97 -26.99
CA GLU A 196 18.44 -37.66 -26.29
C GLU A 196 18.92 -36.72 -25.17
N ASP A 197 18.93 -37.21 -23.93
CA ASP A 197 19.60 -36.54 -22.82
C ASP A 197 21.08 -36.36 -23.20
N ASP A 198 21.59 -35.13 -23.09
CA ASP A 198 22.94 -34.68 -23.45
C ASP A 198 23.29 -34.69 -24.95
N GLU A 199 22.69 -33.80 -25.73
CA GLU A 199 23.43 -32.79 -26.52
C GLU A 199 22.43 -31.82 -27.18
N ALA A 200 22.75 -30.53 -27.12
CA ALA A 200 21.98 -29.48 -27.76
C ALA A 200 21.75 -29.82 -29.23
N VAL A 201 20.50 -30.06 -29.62
CA VAL A 201 20.14 -30.26 -31.02
C VAL A 201 20.45 -28.99 -31.79
N ASP A 202 21.50 -29.11 -32.59
CA ASP A 202 22.12 -28.18 -33.52
C ASP A 202 21.12 -27.69 -34.60
N THR A 203 20.13 -26.90 -34.19
CA THR A 203 19.21 -26.16 -35.09
C THR A 203 19.29 -24.64 -34.91
N ALA A 204 20.20 -24.16 -34.09
CA ALA A 204 20.73 -22.82 -34.25
C ALA A 204 21.94 -22.94 -35.17
N SER A 205 21.92 -22.29 -36.34
CA SER A 205 23.19 -21.77 -36.82
C SER A 205 23.73 -20.91 -35.68
N ASP A 206 24.81 -21.34 -35.02
CA ASP A 206 25.53 -20.63 -33.96
C ASP A 206 26.23 -19.35 -34.49
N GLN A 207 25.69 -18.79 -35.56
CA GLN A 207 26.00 -17.43 -35.97
C GLN A 207 25.26 -16.51 -35.02
N PRO A 208 25.94 -15.56 -34.35
CA PRO A 208 25.28 -14.54 -33.56
C PRO A 208 24.33 -13.79 -34.48
N VAL A 209 23.03 -14.09 -34.37
CA VAL A 209 22.04 -13.43 -35.21
C VAL A 209 21.89 -12.03 -34.65
N GLU A 210 22.45 -11.07 -35.37
CA GLU A 210 22.40 -9.66 -35.01
C GLU A 210 20.93 -9.20 -35.06
N LEU A 211 20.29 -9.22 -33.89
CA LEU A 211 18.97 -8.63 -33.71
C LEU A 211 19.10 -7.12 -33.82
N ASP A 212 18.74 -6.56 -34.98
CA ASP A 212 18.68 -5.12 -35.19
C ASP A 212 17.50 -4.52 -34.40
N LEU A 213 17.76 -4.32 -33.11
CA LEU A 213 16.88 -3.71 -32.13
C LEU A 213 17.51 -2.36 -31.80
N PRO A 214 16.85 -1.24 -32.16
CA PRO A 214 17.46 0.07 -31.96
C PRO A 214 17.77 0.28 -30.47
N ALA A 215 19.02 0.64 -30.18
CA ALA A 215 19.38 1.13 -28.86
C ALA A 215 18.55 2.39 -28.58
N GLY A 216 17.98 2.48 -27.37
CA GLY A 216 17.12 3.61 -27.00
C GLY A 216 17.77 4.95 -27.29
N LEU A 217 16.96 5.91 -27.77
CA LEU A 217 17.42 7.30 -27.92
C LEU A 217 17.87 7.88 -26.57
N ALA A 218 18.72 8.90 -26.65
CA ALA A 218 19.36 9.69 -25.59
C ALA A 218 18.64 9.74 -24.23
N PRO A 219 19.38 9.90 -23.11
CA PRO A 219 18.80 9.85 -21.76
C PRO A 219 17.57 10.74 -21.63
N ILE A 220 16.42 10.10 -21.43
CA ILE A 220 15.13 10.75 -21.20
C ILE A 220 15.30 11.75 -20.05
N GLN A 221 14.80 12.98 -20.22
CA GLN A 221 14.89 14.01 -19.18
C GLN A 221 14.18 13.53 -17.90
N GLN A 222 14.65 13.93 -16.72
CA GLN A 222 14.13 13.43 -15.43
C GLN A 222 12.60 13.59 -15.31
N HIS A 223 12.07 14.74 -15.72
CA HIS A 223 10.63 15.00 -15.69
C HIS A 223 9.84 14.04 -16.60
N GLN A 224 10.39 13.66 -17.75
CA GLN A 224 9.77 12.70 -18.66
C GLN A 224 9.82 11.28 -18.09
N ARG A 225 10.87 10.91 -17.35
CA ARG A 225 10.92 9.61 -16.65
C ARG A 225 9.85 9.52 -15.57
N LEU A 226 9.66 10.59 -14.80
CA LEU A 226 8.63 10.66 -13.77
C LEU A 226 7.23 10.48 -14.39
N VAL A 227 6.90 11.24 -15.43
CA VAL A 227 5.62 11.14 -16.13
C VAL A 227 5.40 9.75 -16.74
N ARG A 228 6.43 9.17 -17.36
CA ARG A 228 6.37 7.78 -17.88
C ARG A 228 6.12 6.77 -16.76
N GLY A 229 6.85 6.86 -15.66
CA GLY A 229 6.67 5.97 -14.51
C GLY A 229 5.25 6.08 -13.92
N GLN A 230 4.67 7.28 -13.86
CA GLN A 230 3.27 7.48 -13.45
C GLN A 230 2.29 6.82 -14.42
N GLN A 231 2.51 6.96 -15.73
CA GLN A 231 1.68 6.31 -16.74
C GLN A 231 1.78 4.78 -16.69
N ASP A 232 2.97 4.24 -16.41
CA ASP A 232 3.20 2.80 -16.28
C ASP A 232 2.50 2.26 -15.02
N LEU A 233 2.62 2.96 -13.87
CA LEU A 233 1.86 2.63 -12.66
C LEU A 233 0.34 2.73 -12.88
N ARG A 234 -0.13 3.79 -13.54
CA ARG A 234 -1.54 3.95 -13.90
C ARG A 234 -2.03 2.78 -14.74
N SER A 235 -1.25 2.35 -15.73
CA SER A 235 -1.61 1.24 -16.60
C SER A 235 -1.70 -0.08 -15.81
N LEU A 236 -0.76 -0.33 -14.91
CA LEU A 236 -0.81 -1.48 -14.01
C LEU A 236 -2.07 -1.47 -13.14
N LEU A 237 -2.47 -0.31 -12.58
CA LEU A 237 -3.73 -0.16 -11.85
C LEU A 237 -4.96 -0.44 -12.71
N LEU A 238 -4.92 -0.08 -13.99
CA LEU A 238 -6.00 -0.29 -14.95
C LEU A 238 -6.09 -1.74 -15.49
N GLY A 239 -5.26 -2.67 -15.01
CA GLY A 239 -5.31 -4.07 -15.46
C GLY A 239 -4.58 -4.32 -16.79
N PHE A 240 -3.65 -3.43 -17.15
CA PHE A 240 -2.64 -3.74 -18.14
C PHE A 240 -1.58 -4.68 -17.56
N ASP A 241 -0.80 -5.28 -18.43
CA ASP A 241 0.15 -6.32 -18.07
C ASP A 241 1.41 -5.76 -17.41
N VAL A 242 2.02 -6.59 -16.57
CA VAL A 242 3.35 -6.36 -15.99
C VAL A 242 4.45 -6.78 -16.96
N ASP A 243 5.67 -6.29 -16.75
CA ASP A 243 6.83 -6.70 -17.53
C ASP A 243 7.06 -8.21 -17.39
N PRO A 244 7.12 -8.97 -18.49
CA PRO A 244 7.18 -10.43 -18.44
C PRO A 244 8.51 -10.98 -17.88
N HIS A 245 9.51 -10.12 -17.64
CA HIS A 245 10.81 -10.51 -17.08
C HIS A 245 11.10 -9.88 -15.71
N ASP A 246 10.36 -8.85 -15.29
CA ASP A 246 10.61 -8.14 -14.03
C ASP A 246 9.37 -7.36 -13.52
N ASP A 247 8.56 -8.03 -12.71
CA ASP A 247 7.34 -7.46 -12.14
C ASP A 247 7.57 -6.27 -11.18
N ARG A 248 8.79 -6.11 -10.64
CA ARG A 248 9.11 -5.05 -9.65
C ARG A 248 9.62 -3.78 -10.30
N ARG A 249 10.19 -3.90 -11.50
CA ARG A 249 10.81 -2.81 -12.24
C ARG A 249 9.98 -1.54 -12.28
N VAL A 250 8.68 -1.64 -12.58
CA VAL A 250 7.80 -0.47 -12.76
C VAL A 250 7.76 0.39 -11.49
N VAL A 251 7.63 -0.24 -10.33
CA VAL A 251 7.60 0.46 -9.03
C VAL A 251 8.98 1.01 -8.69
N GLU A 252 10.04 0.23 -8.89
CA GLU A 252 11.42 0.63 -8.56
C GLU A 252 11.89 1.81 -9.43
N ASP A 253 11.65 1.74 -10.75
CA ASP A 253 11.96 2.80 -11.71
C ASP A 253 11.20 4.09 -11.36
N TYR A 254 9.91 3.97 -10.99
CA TYR A 254 9.12 5.12 -10.53
C TYR A 254 9.69 5.73 -9.25
N LEU A 255 10.01 4.92 -8.22
CA LEU A 255 10.56 5.42 -6.96
C LEU A 255 11.91 6.11 -7.16
N ALA A 256 12.76 5.61 -8.06
CA ALA A 256 14.02 6.25 -8.41
C ALA A 256 13.79 7.62 -9.08
N ALA A 257 12.84 7.71 -10.02
CA ALA A 257 12.46 8.98 -10.64
C ALA A 257 11.83 9.95 -9.63
N ARG A 258 10.97 9.46 -8.73
CA ARG A 258 10.31 10.20 -7.66
C ARG A 258 11.33 10.82 -6.70
N ARG A 259 12.29 10.03 -6.20
CA ARG A 259 13.37 10.53 -5.32
C ARG A 259 14.18 11.64 -5.98
N SER A 260 14.47 11.49 -7.27
CA SER A 260 15.17 12.53 -8.05
C SER A 260 14.33 13.81 -8.15
N ALA A 261 13.03 13.68 -8.44
CA ALA A 261 12.13 14.84 -8.51
C ALA A 261 11.99 15.58 -7.17
N ILE A 262 11.94 14.85 -6.05
CA ILE A 262 11.91 15.44 -4.70
C ILE A 262 13.21 16.20 -4.41
N ALA A 263 14.36 15.65 -4.81
CA ALA A 263 15.65 16.35 -4.68
C ALA A 263 15.67 17.67 -5.47
N ASP A 264 14.95 17.74 -6.59
CA ASP A 264 14.75 18.94 -7.40
C ASP A 264 13.57 19.82 -6.91
N ASN A 265 13.11 19.64 -5.67
CA ASN A 265 11.97 20.34 -5.04
C ASN A 265 10.64 20.21 -5.80
N ARG A 266 10.46 19.15 -6.59
CA ARG A 266 9.21 18.83 -7.27
C ARG A 266 8.55 17.62 -6.62
N ARG A 267 7.50 17.88 -5.84
CA ARG A 267 6.66 16.84 -5.23
C ARG A 267 5.52 16.43 -6.19
N PRO A 268 5.43 15.16 -6.62
CA PRO A 268 4.40 14.71 -7.57
C PRO A 268 3.05 14.35 -6.91
N LEU A 269 2.67 15.03 -5.82
CA LEU A 269 1.52 14.62 -5.01
C LEU A 269 0.19 14.68 -5.80
N ALA A 270 0.04 15.67 -6.67
CA ALA A 270 -1.18 15.83 -7.47
C ALA A 270 -1.32 14.68 -8.49
N GLU A 271 -0.23 14.34 -9.17
CA GLU A 271 -0.21 13.25 -10.15
C GLU A 271 -0.33 11.87 -9.46
N GLU A 272 0.24 11.69 -8.27
CA GLU A 272 0.09 10.48 -7.46
C GLU A 272 -1.33 10.33 -6.88
N LEU A 273 -2.03 11.45 -6.62
CA LEU A 273 -3.43 11.43 -6.19
C LEU A 273 -4.33 10.80 -7.25
N GLU A 274 -4.10 11.08 -8.53
CA GLU A 274 -4.84 10.45 -9.63
C GLU A 274 -4.70 8.92 -9.62
N LEU A 275 -3.52 8.39 -9.25
CA LEU A 275 -3.31 6.94 -9.12
C LEU A 275 -4.15 6.34 -7.99
N VAL A 276 -4.22 7.05 -6.85
CA VAL A 276 -5.04 6.65 -5.71
C VAL A 276 -6.53 6.67 -6.07
N GLU A 277 -6.98 7.69 -6.80
CA GLU A 277 -8.36 7.81 -7.27
C GLU A 277 -8.72 6.67 -8.23
N VAL A 278 -7.87 6.35 -9.21
CA VAL A 278 -8.07 5.21 -10.13
C VAL A 278 -8.25 3.92 -9.36
N PHE A 279 -7.38 3.65 -8.39
CA PHE A 279 -7.48 2.45 -7.58
C PHE A 279 -8.77 2.44 -6.74
N ALA A 280 -9.14 3.57 -6.14
CA ALA A 280 -10.38 3.68 -5.36
C ALA A 280 -11.62 3.43 -6.22
N ASP A 281 -11.71 4.04 -7.41
CA ASP A 281 -12.83 3.86 -8.34
C ASP A 281 -12.98 2.39 -8.80
N LEU A 282 -11.86 1.69 -9.07
CA LEU A 282 -11.89 0.26 -9.40
C LEU A 282 -12.23 -0.63 -8.20
N ALA A 283 -11.71 -0.30 -7.01
CA ALA A 283 -11.98 -1.05 -5.78
C ALA A 283 -13.46 -0.93 -5.37
N GLU A 284 -14.09 0.23 -5.59
CA GLU A 284 -15.53 0.46 -5.34
C GLU A 284 -16.44 -0.48 -6.13
N LEU A 285 -16.05 -0.87 -7.37
CA LEU A 285 -16.84 -1.80 -8.20
C LEU A 285 -16.89 -3.23 -7.67
N SER A 286 -15.98 -3.59 -6.76
CA SER A 286 -15.76 -4.98 -6.33
C SER A 286 -15.90 -5.16 -4.82
N HIS A 287 -16.46 -4.17 -4.13
CA HIS A 287 -16.65 -4.20 -2.69
C HIS A 287 -17.77 -5.17 -2.28
N ASN A 288 -17.48 -6.07 -1.33
CA ASN A 288 -18.41 -7.12 -0.89
C ASN A 288 -19.46 -6.66 0.13
N ARG A 289 -19.49 -5.38 0.52
CA ARG A 289 -20.38 -4.87 1.57
C ARG A 289 -21.41 -3.89 1.02
N THR A 290 -22.64 -4.04 1.49
CA THR A 290 -23.76 -3.09 1.33
C THR A 290 -23.53 -1.89 2.25
N TRP A 291 -22.60 -1.02 1.92
CA TRP A 291 -22.51 0.26 2.63
C TRP A 291 -23.64 1.15 2.12
N GLY A 292 -24.72 1.22 2.90
CA GLY A 292 -25.78 2.19 2.69
C GLY A 292 -25.24 3.59 2.96
N GLU A 293 -24.89 4.32 1.89
CA GLU A 293 -24.87 5.78 1.94
C GLU A 293 -26.30 6.33 2.05
N ASP A 294 -27.30 5.55 1.65
CA ASP A 294 -28.70 5.77 1.94
C ASP A 294 -29.17 4.77 2.99
N GLY A 295 -29.76 5.25 4.09
CA GLY A 295 -30.32 4.46 5.19
C GLY A 295 -31.52 3.56 4.83
N GLY A 296 -31.54 2.96 3.64
CA GLY A 296 -32.52 2.00 3.18
C GLY A 296 -32.10 0.57 3.48
N GLN A 297 -32.94 -0.16 4.22
CA GLN A 297 -32.81 -1.59 4.55
C GLN A 297 -33.01 -2.53 3.33
N GLY A 298 -32.52 -2.18 2.13
CA GLY A 298 -33.08 -2.71 0.86
C GLY A 298 -32.17 -3.41 -0.14
N HIS A 299 -30.83 -3.34 -0.07
CA HIS A 299 -29.99 -3.90 -1.14
C HIS A 299 -29.46 -5.28 -0.77
N LEU A 300 -30.04 -6.33 -1.38
CA LEU A 300 -29.62 -7.73 -1.27
C LEU A 300 -28.29 -8.02 -1.99
N HIS A 301 -27.82 -7.11 -2.85
CA HIS A 301 -26.67 -7.32 -3.74
C HIS A 301 -25.44 -6.50 -3.35
N SER A 302 -24.27 -7.14 -3.39
CA SER A 302 -22.97 -6.47 -3.26
C SER A 302 -22.54 -5.72 -4.53
N ALA A 303 -21.57 -4.81 -4.43
CA ALA A 303 -21.03 -4.09 -5.60
C ALA A 303 -20.44 -5.06 -6.64
N ARG A 304 -19.84 -6.15 -6.16
CA ARG A 304 -19.35 -7.25 -6.99
C ARG A 304 -20.48 -7.94 -7.76
N GLU A 305 -21.62 -8.19 -7.11
CA GLU A 305 -22.78 -8.80 -7.79
C GLU A 305 -23.36 -7.87 -8.86
N TYR A 306 -23.46 -6.55 -8.59
CA TYR A 306 -23.85 -5.58 -9.60
C TYR A 306 -22.92 -5.61 -10.82
N PHE A 307 -21.60 -5.67 -10.62
CA PHE A 307 -20.65 -5.79 -11.71
C PHE A 307 -20.88 -7.07 -12.52
N HIS A 308 -21.00 -8.21 -11.85
CA HIS A 308 -21.21 -9.51 -12.51
C HIS A 308 -22.54 -9.57 -13.27
N THR A 309 -23.61 -8.97 -12.74
CA THR A 309 -24.90 -8.87 -13.43
C THR A 309 -24.80 -7.95 -14.64
N TYR A 310 -24.08 -6.83 -14.53
CA TYR A 310 -23.79 -5.95 -15.67
C TYR A 310 -23.04 -6.69 -16.79
N LEU A 311 -22.03 -7.50 -16.45
CA LEU A 311 -21.26 -8.29 -17.43
C LEU A 311 -22.13 -9.25 -18.27
N GLN A 312 -23.31 -9.65 -17.80
CA GLN A 312 -24.19 -10.57 -18.54
C GLN A 312 -24.77 -9.95 -19.81
N SER A 313 -24.91 -8.62 -19.85
CA SER A 313 -25.57 -7.91 -20.96
C SER A 313 -24.86 -6.65 -21.44
N LEU A 314 -23.94 -6.10 -20.64
CA LEU A 314 -23.34 -4.78 -20.82
C LEU A 314 -24.38 -3.67 -20.99
N ASP A 315 -25.51 -3.82 -20.32
CA ASP A 315 -26.63 -2.89 -20.34
C ASP A 315 -27.03 -2.58 -18.90
N ALA A 316 -26.85 -1.33 -18.50
CA ALA A 316 -27.09 -0.88 -17.13
C ALA A 316 -28.58 -0.91 -16.76
N ASP A 317 -29.48 -0.69 -17.72
CA ASP A 317 -30.93 -0.74 -17.54
C ASP A 317 -31.39 -2.18 -17.37
N ARG A 318 -30.92 -3.06 -18.26
CA ARG A 318 -31.25 -4.49 -18.19
C ARG A 318 -30.70 -5.16 -16.94
N ALA A 319 -29.52 -4.73 -16.47
CA ALA A 319 -28.92 -5.22 -15.23
C ALA A 319 -29.58 -4.64 -13.96
N GLY A 320 -30.49 -3.67 -14.09
CA GLY A 320 -31.19 -3.06 -12.95
C GLY A 320 -30.26 -2.32 -11.98
N LEU A 321 -29.19 -1.70 -12.50
CA LEU A 321 -28.17 -1.07 -11.67
C LEU A 321 -28.72 0.20 -11.00
N PRO A 322 -28.56 0.37 -9.66
CA PRO A 322 -28.87 1.61 -8.97
C PRO A 322 -28.06 2.79 -9.52
N GLU A 323 -28.62 4.00 -9.46
CA GLU A 323 -27.96 5.22 -9.98
C GLU A 323 -26.59 5.48 -9.32
N SER A 324 -26.48 5.22 -8.02
CA SER A 324 -25.21 5.33 -7.29
C SER A 324 -24.13 4.36 -7.81
N TYR A 325 -24.52 3.17 -8.29
CA TYR A 325 -23.61 2.21 -8.89
C TYR A 325 -23.28 2.57 -10.35
N ARG A 326 -24.24 3.12 -11.11
CA ARG A 326 -24.00 3.65 -12.47
C ARG A 326 -22.95 4.76 -12.43
N ALA A 327 -23.02 5.66 -11.46
CA ALA A 327 -22.02 6.71 -11.27
C ALA A 327 -20.62 6.13 -10.97
N LYS A 328 -20.53 5.06 -10.15
CA LYS A 328 -19.27 4.36 -9.88
C LYS A 328 -18.69 3.71 -11.14
N LEU A 329 -19.55 3.01 -11.89
CA LEU A 329 -19.18 2.37 -13.15
C LEU A 329 -18.71 3.39 -14.19
N ALA A 330 -19.40 4.52 -14.33
CA ALA A 330 -19.03 5.59 -15.24
C ALA A 330 -17.67 6.22 -14.89
N ARG A 331 -17.36 6.45 -13.60
CA ARG A 331 -16.03 6.93 -13.17
C ARG A 331 -14.92 5.95 -13.53
N ALA A 332 -15.11 4.68 -13.20
CA ALA A 332 -14.14 3.63 -13.51
C ALA A 332 -13.91 3.50 -15.02
N LEU A 333 -14.98 3.50 -15.83
CA LEU A 333 -14.91 3.47 -17.30
C LEU A 333 -14.27 4.72 -17.89
N GLY A 334 -14.48 5.89 -17.28
CA GLY A 334 -13.86 7.15 -17.69
C GLY A 334 -12.33 7.11 -17.68
N HIS A 335 -11.72 6.29 -16.81
CA HIS A 335 -10.27 6.08 -16.82
C HIS A 335 -9.73 5.36 -18.06
N TYR A 336 -10.60 4.67 -18.80
CA TYR A 336 -10.32 4.01 -20.07
C TYR A 336 -10.78 4.85 -21.28
N GLY A 337 -11.26 6.08 -21.07
CA GLY A 337 -11.77 6.95 -22.13
C GLY A 337 -13.22 6.68 -22.55
N VAL A 338 -13.94 5.83 -21.82
CA VAL A 338 -15.35 5.49 -22.12
C VAL A 338 -16.27 6.42 -21.32
N THR A 339 -17.06 7.23 -22.02
CA THR A 339 -17.96 8.24 -21.42
C THR A 339 -19.43 7.81 -21.37
N GLU A 340 -19.81 6.83 -22.19
CA GLU A 340 -21.19 6.36 -22.33
C GLU A 340 -21.27 4.86 -22.01
N LEU A 341 -22.43 4.40 -21.54
CA LEU A 341 -22.69 3.00 -21.18
C LEU A 341 -23.28 2.19 -22.35
N GLU A 342 -23.30 2.75 -23.55
CA GLU A 342 -23.70 2.02 -24.75
C GLU A 342 -22.63 1.00 -25.15
N ARG A 343 -23.08 -0.18 -25.57
CA ARG A 343 -22.17 -1.27 -25.91
C ARG A 343 -21.36 -0.92 -27.16
N THR A 344 -20.08 -0.65 -26.95
CA THR A 344 -19.08 -0.36 -27.99
C THR A 344 -17.85 -1.27 -27.82
N PRO A 345 -17.01 -1.45 -28.85
CA PRO A 345 -15.76 -2.19 -28.72
C PRO A 345 -14.82 -1.64 -27.63
N ASP A 346 -14.84 -0.31 -27.43
CA ASP A 346 -14.05 0.37 -26.39
C ASP A 346 -14.60 0.05 -24.99
N LEU A 347 -15.92 0.03 -24.82
CA LEU A 347 -16.55 -0.42 -23.59
C LEU A 347 -16.23 -1.89 -23.28
N GLU A 348 -16.28 -2.77 -24.28
CA GLU A 348 -15.91 -4.18 -24.11
C GLU A 348 -14.43 -4.34 -23.71
N ALA A 349 -13.54 -3.56 -24.31
CA ALA A 349 -12.12 -3.53 -23.95
C ALA A 349 -11.89 -3.01 -22.52
N ALA A 350 -12.56 -1.92 -22.13
CA ALA A 350 -12.47 -1.33 -20.81
C ALA A 350 -12.95 -2.30 -19.73
N VAL A 351 -14.11 -2.93 -19.94
CA VAL A 351 -14.68 -3.91 -19.02
C VAL A 351 -13.78 -5.14 -18.86
N PHE A 352 -13.18 -5.63 -19.95
CA PHE A 352 -12.19 -6.69 -19.90
C PHE A 352 -11.00 -6.31 -19.02
N ARG A 353 -10.47 -5.09 -19.17
CA ARG A 353 -9.35 -4.58 -18.35
C ARG A 353 -9.71 -4.40 -16.88
N ILE A 354 -10.90 -3.87 -16.58
CA ILE A 354 -11.42 -3.78 -15.20
C ILE A 354 -11.47 -5.17 -14.57
N PHE A 355 -11.96 -6.17 -15.31
CA PHE A 355 -12.03 -7.54 -14.82
C PHE A 355 -10.64 -8.13 -14.54
N LEU A 356 -9.65 -7.90 -15.41
CA LEU A 356 -8.26 -8.29 -15.17
C LEU A 356 -7.66 -7.61 -13.93
N ALA A 357 -7.87 -6.30 -13.76
CA ALA A 357 -7.40 -5.55 -12.59
C ALA A 357 -7.94 -6.15 -11.28
N GLN A 358 -9.21 -6.61 -11.28
CA GLN A 358 -9.82 -7.25 -10.12
C GLN A 358 -9.26 -8.66 -9.82
N GLN A 359 -8.70 -9.35 -10.81
CA GLN A 359 -8.09 -10.67 -10.67
C GLN A 359 -6.64 -10.64 -10.16
N ARG A 360 -5.91 -9.54 -10.38
CA ARG A 360 -4.51 -9.36 -9.97
C ARG A 360 -4.35 -8.32 -8.84
N PRO A 361 -4.90 -8.56 -7.63
CA PRO A 361 -4.87 -7.57 -6.56
C PRO A 361 -3.48 -7.37 -5.92
N SER A 362 -2.54 -8.32 -6.05
CA SER A 362 -1.21 -8.21 -5.45
C SER A 362 -0.45 -6.98 -5.93
N ASP A 363 -0.50 -6.73 -7.23
CA ASP A 363 0.36 -5.75 -7.89
C ASP A 363 -0.18 -4.35 -7.61
N THR A 364 -1.50 -4.17 -7.75
CA THR A 364 -2.18 -2.92 -7.45
C THR A 364 -2.09 -2.54 -5.97
N VAL A 365 -2.20 -3.52 -5.05
CA VAL A 365 -1.99 -3.29 -3.62
C VAL A 365 -0.55 -2.89 -3.34
N THR A 366 0.43 -3.51 -4.00
CA THR A 366 1.86 -3.16 -3.85
C THR A 366 2.11 -1.71 -4.26
N VAL A 367 1.56 -1.26 -5.38
CA VAL A 367 1.68 0.15 -5.83
C VAL A 367 1.12 1.11 -4.78
N ILE A 368 -0.14 0.92 -4.36
CA ILE A 368 -0.80 1.86 -3.45
C ILE A 368 -0.17 1.87 -2.07
N THR A 369 0.16 0.70 -1.50
CA THR A 369 0.82 0.65 -0.19
C THR A 369 2.20 1.29 -0.21
N THR A 370 2.93 1.18 -1.31
CA THR A 370 4.23 1.84 -1.50
C THR A 370 4.07 3.35 -1.54
N LEU A 371 3.14 3.89 -2.33
CA LEU A 371 2.85 5.32 -2.40
C LEU A 371 2.42 5.90 -1.03
N LEU A 372 1.52 5.22 -0.33
CA LEU A 372 1.05 5.66 0.99
C LEU A 372 2.18 5.70 2.04
N ARG A 373 3.14 4.76 1.98
CA ARG A 373 4.30 4.76 2.86
C ARG A 373 5.24 5.93 2.56
N GLU A 374 5.47 6.22 1.29
CA GLU A 374 6.23 7.41 0.87
C GLU A 374 5.56 8.68 1.39
N TRP A 375 4.24 8.80 1.26
CA TRP A 375 3.47 9.95 1.77
C TRP A 375 3.51 10.11 3.29
N LEU A 376 3.59 9.02 4.06
CA LEU A 376 3.64 9.08 5.52
C LEU A 376 4.89 9.80 6.05
N GLY A 377 5.99 9.78 5.29
CA GLY A 377 7.21 10.51 5.60
C GLY A 377 7.20 11.99 5.18
N GLU A 378 6.15 12.45 4.49
CA GLU A 378 6.10 13.77 3.86
C GLU A 378 5.31 14.80 4.67
N PRO A 379 5.61 16.10 4.47
CA PRO A 379 4.85 17.17 5.08
C PRO A 379 3.40 17.20 4.59
N VAL A 380 2.54 17.82 5.41
CA VAL A 380 1.13 18.08 5.12
C VAL A 380 0.99 18.72 3.73
N PRO A 381 0.02 18.32 2.91
CA PRO A 381 -0.25 18.94 1.62
C PRO A 381 -0.47 20.46 1.71
N ASP A 382 -0.08 21.14 0.64
CA ASP A 382 -0.36 22.56 0.45
C ASP A 382 -1.86 22.84 0.41
N ALA A 383 -2.25 24.09 0.66
CA ALA A 383 -3.65 24.47 0.78
C ALA A 383 -4.51 24.06 -0.44
N ALA A 384 -3.95 24.11 -1.64
CA ALA A 384 -4.64 23.73 -2.88
C ALA A 384 -4.98 22.23 -2.96
N LEU A 385 -4.10 21.35 -2.44
CA LEU A 385 -4.29 19.90 -2.50
C LEU A 385 -4.90 19.32 -1.22
N ARG A 386 -5.01 20.11 -0.15
CA ARG A 386 -5.45 19.64 1.16
C ARG A 386 -6.85 19.03 1.15
N GLU A 387 -7.82 19.69 0.53
CA GLU A 387 -9.20 19.17 0.46
C GLU A 387 -9.32 17.99 -0.51
N PRO A 388 -8.81 18.06 -1.76
CA PRO A 388 -8.83 16.92 -2.69
C PRO A 388 -8.20 15.65 -2.10
N VAL A 389 -7.02 15.77 -1.50
CA VAL A 389 -6.32 14.65 -0.86
C VAL A 389 -7.14 14.09 0.31
N GLY A 390 -7.73 14.95 1.14
CA GLY A 390 -8.59 14.51 2.25
C GLY A 390 -9.76 13.65 1.77
N LEU A 391 -10.48 14.10 0.75
CA LEU A 391 -11.63 13.39 0.17
C LEU A 391 -11.22 12.06 -0.48
N ALA A 392 -10.11 12.05 -1.23
CA ALA A 392 -9.62 10.82 -1.85
C ALA A 392 -9.17 9.77 -0.81
N LEU A 393 -8.51 10.19 0.27
CA LEU A 393 -8.11 9.28 1.35
C LEU A 393 -9.33 8.71 2.09
N GLU A 394 -10.38 9.52 2.32
CA GLU A 394 -11.63 9.04 2.92
C GLU A 394 -12.31 7.98 2.04
N ARG A 395 -12.44 8.26 0.74
CA ARG A 395 -12.96 7.30 -0.24
C ARG A 395 -12.12 6.03 -0.29
N LEU A 396 -10.80 6.16 -0.28
CA LEU A 396 -9.88 5.03 -0.27
C LEU A 396 -10.08 4.14 0.97
N VAL A 397 -10.26 4.71 2.17
CA VAL A 397 -10.59 3.93 3.37
C VAL A 397 -11.90 3.17 3.18
N ALA A 398 -12.95 3.85 2.69
CA ALA A 398 -14.27 3.26 2.50
C ALA A 398 -14.22 2.06 1.53
N ALA A 399 -13.53 2.22 0.40
CA ALA A 399 -13.38 1.20 -0.63
C ALA A 399 -12.56 -0.03 -0.18
N THR A 400 -11.59 0.17 0.73
CA THR A 400 -10.55 -0.84 1.02
C THR A 400 -10.68 -1.55 2.36
N GLN A 401 -11.37 -0.99 3.35
CA GLN A 401 -11.36 -1.45 4.77
C GLN A 401 -11.64 -2.95 5.03
N VAL A 402 -12.32 -3.65 4.12
CA VAL A 402 -12.56 -5.11 4.24
C VAL A 402 -11.61 -5.90 3.36
N ARG A 403 -11.55 -5.57 2.06
CA ARG A 403 -10.81 -6.35 1.04
C ARG A 403 -9.31 -6.14 1.14
N PHE A 404 -8.87 -4.93 1.49
CA PHE A 404 -7.46 -4.54 1.59
C PHE A 404 -7.20 -3.77 2.91
N PRO A 405 -7.26 -4.43 4.09
CA PRO A 405 -7.11 -3.77 5.38
C PRO A 405 -5.80 -2.99 5.53
N VAL A 406 -4.71 -3.51 4.94
CA VAL A 406 -3.39 -2.86 4.95
C VAL A 406 -3.43 -1.47 4.31
N ILE A 407 -4.17 -1.30 3.22
CA ILE A 407 -4.34 0.00 2.58
C ILE A 407 -5.14 0.92 3.50
N ALA A 408 -6.28 0.46 4.01
CA ALA A 408 -7.13 1.26 4.88
C ALA A 408 -6.40 1.74 6.15
N ASP A 409 -5.56 0.90 6.75
CA ASP A 409 -4.80 1.25 7.95
C ASP A 409 -3.68 2.26 7.66
N LEU A 410 -2.93 2.09 6.57
CA LEU A 410 -1.94 3.08 6.11
C LEU A 410 -2.61 4.43 5.82
N THR A 411 -3.75 4.41 5.11
CA THR A 411 -4.52 5.61 4.80
C THR A 411 -5.00 6.32 6.06
N ARG A 412 -5.53 5.60 7.06
CA ARG A 412 -5.91 6.19 8.36
C ARG A 412 -4.71 6.79 9.09
N GLY A 413 -3.57 6.09 9.08
CA GLY A 413 -2.31 6.58 9.63
C GLY A 413 -1.89 7.91 8.99
N LEU A 414 -2.01 8.01 7.66
CA LEU A 414 -1.72 9.22 6.91
C LEU A 414 -2.71 10.36 7.23
N VAL A 415 -4.01 10.06 7.28
CA VAL A 415 -5.04 11.04 7.68
C VAL A 415 -4.75 11.59 9.08
N TYR A 416 -4.36 10.72 10.01
CA TYR A 416 -3.92 11.15 11.33
C TYR A 416 -2.65 12.01 11.25
N ALA A 417 -1.61 11.60 10.53
CA ALA A 417 -0.36 12.35 10.44
C ALA A 417 -0.55 13.75 9.84
N TRP A 418 -1.36 13.88 8.77
CA TRP A 418 -1.53 15.14 8.06
C TRP A 418 -2.62 16.06 8.63
N TYR A 419 -3.71 15.51 9.18
CA TYR A 419 -4.86 16.30 9.62
C TYR A 419 -5.09 16.21 11.12
N GLY A 420 -5.06 15.00 11.69
CA GLY A 420 -5.36 14.77 13.10
C GLY A 420 -4.27 15.30 14.05
N GLN A 421 -3.02 14.91 13.82
CA GLN A 421 -1.88 15.21 14.68
C GLN A 421 -1.58 16.73 14.72
N PRO A 422 -1.57 17.48 13.61
CA PRO A 422 -1.37 18.93 13.66
C PRO A 422 -2.50 19.66 14.40
N LEU A 423 -3.75 19.24 14.21
CA LEU A 423 -4.91 19.78 14.93
C LEU A 423 -4.80 19.54 16.44
N LEU A 424 -4.45 18.32 16.85
CA LEU A 424 -4.22 17.97 18.25
C LEU A 424 -3.07 18.78 18.85
N ARG A 425 -1.94 18.91 18.14
CA ARG A 425 -0.79 19.72 18.59
C ARG A 425 -1.17 21.19 18.76
N ARG A 426 -1.93 21.77 17.82
CA ARG A 426 -2.41 23.16 17.90
C ARG A 426 -3.38 23.36 19.07
N ASN A 427 -4.34 22.46 19.25
CA ASN A 427 -5.28 22.50 20.37
C ASN A 427 -4.53 22.41 21.72
N ARG A 428 -3.58 21.47 21.83
CA ARG A 428 -2.73 21.33 23.02
C ARG A 428 -1.91 22.58 23.31
N ALA A 429 -1.29 23.17 22.28
CA ALA A 429 -0.53 24.41 22.42
C ALA A 429 -1.41 25.57 22.93
N ARG A 430 -2.65 25.69 22.44
CA ARG A 430 -3.62 26.69 22.91
C ARG A 430 -3.99 26.47 24.39
N VAL A 431 -4.27 25.23 24.79
CA VAL A 431 -4.57 24.91 26.20
C VAL A 431 -3.38 25.27 27.09
N TYR A 432 -2.16 24.88 26.72
CA TYR A 432 -0.97 25.23 27.50
C TYR A 432 -0.68 26.73 27.55
N ALA A 433 -0.91 27.47 26.47
CA ALA A 433 -0.77 28.92 26.47
C ALA A 433 -1.77 29.58 27.43
N ASN A 434 -3.03 29.12 27.43
CA ASN A 434 -4.04 29.63 28.35
C ASN A 434 -3.70 29.32 29.81
N VAL A 435 -3.32 28.08 30.13
CA VAL A 435 -2.90 27.70 31.50
C VAL A 435 -1.71 28.54 31.96
N ARG A 436 -0.69 28.76 31.12
CA ARG A 436 0.44 29.65 31.45
C ARG A 436 -0.02 31.07 31.75
N LYS A 437 -0.97 31.61 30.96
CA LYS A 437 -1.53 32.94 31.20
C LYS A 437 -2.22 33.04 32.56
N HIS A 438 -3.00 32.03 32.95
CA HIS A 438 -3.63 31.98 34.27
C HIS A 438 -2.60 31.89 35.40
N LEU A 439 -1.61 31.00 35.26
CA LEU A 439 -0.55 30.85 36.25
C LEU A 439 0.28 32.12 36.41
N SER A 440 0.77 32.72 35.33
CA SER A 440 1.55 33.98 35.39
C SER A 440 0.75 35.13 36.00
N HIS A 441 -0.56 35.16 35.79
CA HIS A 441 -1.42 36.17 36.43
C HIS A 441 -1.51 35.95 37.94
N LEU A 442 -1.71 34.71 38.39
CA LEU A 442 -1.80 34.36 39.80
C LEU A 442 -0.46 34.48 40.54
N ASP A 443 0.65 34.20 39.85
CA ASP A 443 2.01 34.44 40.38
C ASP A 443 2.23 35.93 40.69
N ALA A 444 1.70 36.82 39.83
CA ALA A 444 1.78 38.27 40.02
C ALA A 444 0.71 38.82 40.97
N HIS A 445 -0.43 38.14 41.11
CA HIS A 445 -1.59 38.57 41.91
C HIS A 445 -2.18 37.39 42.70
N PRO A 446 -1.53 36.95 43.80
CA PRO A 446 -1.98 35.77 44.55
C PRO A 446 -3.41 35.88 45.11
N ASP A 447 -3.80 37.08 45.52
CA ASP A 447 -5.10 37.40 46.13
C ASP A 447 -6.13 37.94 45.13
N ALA A 448 -5.97 37.64 43.85
CA ALA A 448 -6.90 38.10 42.81
C ALA A 448 -8.33 37.59 43.08
N ALA A 449 -9.33 38.49 42.97
CA ALA A 449 -10.74 38.16 43.21
C ALA A 449 -11.27 37.07 42.25
N ASP A 450 -10.66 36.92 41.07
CA ASP A 450 -10.99 35.91 40.06
C ASP A 450 -10.19 34.59 40.22
N ARG A 451 -9.42 34.41 41.31
CA ARG A 451 -8.58 33.21 41.57
C ARG A 451 -9.36 31.90 41.39
N SER A 452 -10.53 31.80 42.00
CA SER A 452 -11.37 30.59 41.94
C SER A 452 -11.84 30.26 40.52
N GLU A 453 -12.16 31.27 39.72
CA GLU A 453 -12.57 31.09 38.31
C GLU A 453 -11.39 30.59 37.47
N ARG A 454 -10.21 31.20 37.62
CA ARG A 454 -8.99 30.79 36.91
C ARG A 454 -8.56 29.37 37.27
N LEU A 455 -8.66 28.99 38.55
CA LEU A 455 -8.43 27.62 39.00
C LEU A 455 -9.40 26.65 38.34
N ALA A 456 -10.70 26.98 38.32
CA ALA A 456 -11.72 26.14 37.70
C ALA A 456 -11.45 25.93 36.20
N GLU A 457 -11.02 26.97 35.47
CA GLU A 457 -10.62 26.87 34.05
C GLU A 457 -9.42 25.94 33.85
N MET A 458 -8.38 26.05 34.69
CA MET A 458 -7.23 25.14 34.62
C MET A 458 -7.60 23.69 34.96
N VAL A 459 -8.48 23.48 35.95
CA VAL A 459 -8.97 22.14 36.33
C VAL A 459 -9.79 21.49 35.21
N ARG A 460 -10.59 22.27 34.47
CA ARG A 460 -11.39 21.80 33.32
C ARG A 460 -10.55 21.42 32.09
N SER A 461 -9.28 21.81 32.04
CA SER A 461 -8.41 21.47 30.91
C SER A 461 -8.30 19.95 30.71
N THR A 462 -8.29 19.51 29.45
CA THR A 462 -8.19 18.10 29.09
C THR A 462 -6.74 17.63 28.93
N GLU A 463 -5.79 18.57 28.76
CA GLU A 463 -4.39 18.23 28.51
C GLU A 463 -3.63 17.86 29.80
N PRO A 464 -2.61 16.98 29.74
CA PRO A 464 -1.76 16.68 30.88
C PRO A 464 -0.96 17.92 31.31
N LEU A 465 -1.13 18.37 32.54
CA LEU A 465 -0.51 19.61 33.03
C LEU A 465 0.82 19.38 33.77
N VAL A 466 1.16 18.13 34.14
CA VAL A 466 2.43 17.79 34.83
C VAL A 466 3.66 18.31 34.08
N ARG A 467 3.61 18.31 32.75
CA ARG A 467 4.64 18.91 31.89
C ARG A 467 4.91 20.39 32.22
N LEU A 468 3.85 21.18 32.45
CA LEU A 468 4.00 22.61 32.80
C LEU A 468 4.60 22.78 34.19
N LEU A 469 4.26 21.90 35.14
CA LEU A 469 4.86 21.90 36.47
C LEU A 469 6.37 21.59 36.40
N GLY A 470 6.77 20.57 35.64
CA GLY A 470 8.19 20.26 35.42
C GLY A 470 8.97 21.45 34.82
N GLN A 471 8.39 22.13 33.83
CA GLN A 471 8.98 23.34 33.25
C GLN A 471 9.13 24.49 34.25
N ARG A 472 8.21 24.61 35.22
CA ARG A 472 8.29 25.63 36.27
C ARG A 472 9.34 25.27 37.33
N LEU A 473 9.44 24.00 37.70
CA LEU A 473 10.42 23.51 38.66
C LEU A 473 11.87 23.74 38.20
N VAL A 474 12.17 23.46 36.93
CA VAL A 474 13.51 23.70 36.36
C VAL A 474 13.88 25.20 36.34
N ARG A 475 12.90 26.09 36.24
CA ARG A 475 13.13 27.56 36.21
C ARG A 475 13.35 28.17 37.59
N GLY A 476 13.16 27.43 38.68
CA GLY A 476 13.58 27.78 40.05
C GLY A 476 12.83 28.91 40.78
N ASN A 477 12.04 29.74 40.09
CA ASN A 477 11.56 31.03 40.64
C ASN A 477 10.04 31.15 40.85
N ALA A 478 9.25 30.09 40.64
CA ALA A 478 7.80 30.19 40.62
C ALA A 478 7.13 29.42 41.78
N ASP A 479 6.15 30.06 42.44
CA ASP A 479 5.27 29.39 43.40
C ASP A 479 4.45 28.30 42.67
N ASN A 480 4.59 27.06 43.10
CA ASN A 480 3.90 25.92 42.48
C ASN A 480 2.62 25.51 43.22
N THR A 481 2.24 26.19 44.30
CA THR A 481 1.06 25.86 45.12
C THR A 481 -0.22 25.86 44.31
N VAL A 482 -0.44 26.89 43.47
CA VAL A 482 -1.59 26.97 42.56
C VAL A 482 -1.64 25.77 41.61
N MET A 483 -0.48 25.39 41.06
CA MET A 483 -0.38 24.28 40.13
C MET A 483 -0.63 22.93 40.80
N LEU A 484 -0.10 22.76 42.03
CA LEU A 484 -0.35 21.60 42.87
C LEU A 484 -1.83 21.48 43.22
N GLU A 485 -2.48 22.56 43.65
CA GLU A 485 -3.93 22.59 43.91
C GLU A 485 -4.73 22.17 42.67
N VAL A 486 -4.38 22.69 41.48
CA VAL A 486 -5.02 22.27 40.21
C VAL A 486 -4.87 20.77 39.97
N LEU A 487 -3.67 20.22 40.12
CA LEU A 487 -3.41 18.79 39.91
C LEU A 487 -4.17 17.93 40.92
N THR A 488 -4.15 18.29 42.21
CA THR A 488 -4.91 17.60 43.26
C THR A 488 -6.40 17.60 42.93
N ARG A 489 -6.97 18.74 42.53
CA ARG A 489 -8.39 18.85 42.11
C ARG A 489 -8.71 18.03 40.86
N ARG A 490 -7.78 17.91 39.90
CA ARG A 490 -7.96 17.10 38.67
C ARG A 490 -7.95 15.60 38.94
N TYR A 491 -7.03 15.13 39.79
CA TYR A 491 -6.97 13.72 40.13
C TYR A 491 -8.11 13.33 41.06
N TYR A 492 -8.30 14.02 42.18
CA TYR A 492 -9.22 13.58 43.24
C TYR A 492 -10.66 14.09 43.14
N GLY A 493 -10.91 14.98 42.17
CA GLY A 493 -12.22 15.57 41.91
C GLY A 493 -12.45 16.85 42.71
N ASN A 494 -13.01 17.86 42.05
CA ASN A 494 -13.15 19.21 42.61
C ASN A 494 -14.16 19.32 43.76
N LYS A 495 -15.19 18.45 43.81
CA LYS A 495 -16.29 18.52 44.79
C LYS A 495 -16.03 17.76 46.10
N ASP A 496 -15.08 16.83 46.09
CA ASP A 496 -14.80 15.94 47.22
C ASP A 496 -13.64 16.44 48.10
N LEU A 497 -12.98 17.53 47.70
CA LEU A 497 -11.85 18.14 48.39
C LEU A 497 -12.31 19.32 49.25
N VAL A 498 -11.96 19.29 50.53
CA VAL A 498 -12.22 20.35 51.52
C VAL A 498 -10.90 20.80 52.19
N ASP A 499 -10.93 21.95 52.86
CA ASP A 499 -9.77 22.57 53.54
C ASP A 499 -8.47 22.59 52.73
N VAL A 500 -8.53 23.06 51.48
CA VAL A 500 -7.32 23.20 50.64
C VAL A 500 -6.49 24.38 51.14
N ARG A 501 -5.29 24.09 51.65
CA ARG A 501 -4.39 25.08 52.24
C ARG A 501 -2.93 24.78 51.94
N THR A 502 -2.08 25.79 52.11
CA THR A 502 -0.62 25.66 51.97
C THR A 502 0.02 25.50 53.34
N HIS A 503 1.01 24.61 53.46
CA HIS A 503 1.78 24.41 54.68
C HIS A 503 3.27 24.33 54.35
N GLN A 504 4.13 24.94 55.16
CA GLN A 504 5.59 24.86 54.99
C GLN A 504 6.20 23.96 56.06
N ALA A 505 6.99 22.98 55.64
CA ALA A 505 7.71 22.07 56.53
C ALA A 505 9.07 21.71 55.92
N ASN A 506 10.12 21.71 56.74
CA ASN A 506 11.50 21.41 56.35
C ASN A 506 11.97 22.10 55.05
N GLY A 507 11.66 23.39 54.89
CA GLY A 507 12.04 24.21 53.72
C GLY A 507 11.24 23.91 52.44
N CYS A 508 10.24 23.03 52.50
CA CYS A 508 9.38 22.67 51.38
C CYS A 508 7.97 23.23 51.58
N THR A 509 7.30 23.59 50.48
CA THR A 509 5.89 24.01 50.51
C THR A 509 5.00 22.86 50.06
N PHE A 510 4.00 22.55 50.86
CA PHE A 510 3.00 21.51 50.64
C PHE A 510 1.63 22.13 50.39
N VAL A 511 0.87 21.55 49.47
CA VAL A 511 -0.58 21.75 49.37
C VAL A 511 -1.24 20.61 50.11
N VAL A 512 -2.03 20.92 51.13
CA VAL A 512 -2.76 19.97 51.95
C VAL A 512 -4.24 20.13 51.66
N ALA A 513 -4.93 19.01 51.48
CA ALA A 513 -6.38 18.97 51.30
C ALA A 513 -6.97 17.76 52.01
N GLU A 514 -8.21 17.87 52.47
CA GLU A 514 -8.94 16.76 53.09
C GLU A 514 -9.92 16.12 52.12
N ARG A 515 -9.99 14.79 52.12
CA ARG A 515 -10.94 14.01 51.33
C ARG A 515 -11.35 12.75 52.04
N ARG A 516 -12.64 12.65 52.40
CA ARG A 516 -13.25 11.44 52.99
C ARG A 516 -12.46 10.88 54.19
N GLY A 517 -11.94 11.76 55.05
CA GLY A 517 -11.13 11.39 56.22
C GLY A 517 -9.65 11.13 55.94
N LEU A 518 -9.19 11.25 54.69
CA LEU A 518 -7.78 11.18 54.30
C LEU A 518 -7.22 12.60 54.12
N THR A 519 -5.98 12.81 54.54
CA THR A 519 -5.21 14.01 54.26
C THR A 519 -4.37 13.78 53.01
N LEU A 520 -4.67 14.50 51.94
CA LEU A 520 -3.90 14.51 50.71
C LEU A 520 -2.84 15.59 50.81
N VAL A 521 -1.60 15.21 50.54
CA VAL A 521 -0.45 16.11 50.59
C VAL A 521 0.21 16.13 49.22
N SER A 522 0.42 17.31 48.64
CA SER A 522 1.10 17.43 47.36
C SER A 522 2.29 18.39 47.47
N ALA A 523 3.43 18.01 46.91
CA ALA A 523 4.65 18.80 46.91
C ALA A 523 5.31 18.77 45.52
N ALA A 524 6.07 19.82 45.18
CA ALA A 524 6.79 19.91 43.93
C ALA A 524 8.24 20.35 44.20
N VAL A 525 9.22 19.50 43.90
CA VAL A 525 10.64 19.73 44.22
C VAL A 525 11.57 19.18 43.13
N SER A 526 12.86 19.50 43.20
CA SER A 526 13.89 18.75 42.47
C SER A 526 14.16 17.41 43.14
N PHE A 527 14.70 16.45 42.38
CA PHE A 527 15.10 15.14 42.92
C PHE A 527 16.06 15.26 44.11
N ASP A 528 17.02 16.19 44.06
CA ASP A 528 17.99 16.42 45.13
C ASP A 528 17.34 16.88 46.45
N ALA A 529 16.14 17.46 46.39
CA ALA A 529 15.39 17.92 47.56
C ALA A 529 14.32 16.90 48.03
N LEU A 530 14.26 15.70 47.44
CA LEU A 530 13.29 14.66 47.81
C LEU A 530 13.40 14.25 49.29
N ASP A 531 14.61 14.08 49.81
CA ASP A 531 14.85 13.77 51.24
C ASP A 531 14.25 14.85 52.17
N ALA A 532 14.39 16.13 51.80
CA ALA A 532 13.82 17.23 52.58
C ALA A 532 12.27 17.18 52.61
N VAL A 533 11.64 16.81 51.48
CA VAL A 533 10.19 16.61 51.40
C VAL A 533 9.74 15.43 52.26
N LEU A 534 10.47 14.31 52.27
CA LEU A 534 10.12 13.14 53.08
C LEU A 534 10.17 13.45 54.58
N ARG A 535 11.16 14.23 55.04
CA ARG A 535 11.22 14.73 56.42
C ARG A 535 10.06 15.67 56.75
N GLY A 536 9.73 16.61 55.86
CA GLY A 536 8.58 17.49 56.02
C GLY A 536 7.25 16.75 56.04
N LEU A 537 7.13 15.66 55.27
CA LEU A 537 5.97 14.77 55.31
C LEU A 537 5.85 14.07 56.67
N GLY A 538 6.97 13.69 57.28
CA GLY A 538 7.01 13.13 58.64
C GLY A 538 6.53 14.11 59.71
N GLU A 539 6.87 15.39 59.58
CA GLU A 539 6.38 16.47 60.46
C GLU A 539 4.86 16.64 60.32
N LEU A 540 4.36 16.70 59.07
CA LEU A 540 2.93 16.80 58.75
C LEU A 540 2.11 15.61 59.29
N ALA A 541 2.69 14.42 59.31
CA ALA A 541 2.05 13.21 59.82
C ALA A 541 1.75 13.26 61.32
N GLY A 542 2.45 14.10 62.10
CA GLY A 542 2.18 14.28 63.53
C GLY A 542 0.78 14.84 63.84
N GLY A 543 0.14 15.51 62.88
CA GLY A 543 -1.17 16.13 63.04
C GLY A 543 -2.32 15.46 62.27
N ALA A 544 -2.07 14.39 61.51
CA ALA A 544 -3.04 13.77 60.62
C ALA A 544 -3.31 12.30 60.96
N ALA A 545 -4.55 11.83 60.78
CA ALA A 545 -4.90 10.43 61.03
C ALA A 545 -4.42 9.49 59.91
N SER A 546 -4.37 9.99 58.67
CA SER A 546 -4.04 9.19 57.48
C SER A 546 -3.57 10.12 56.35
N ILE A 547 -2.39 9.87 55.79
CA ILE A 547 -1.76 10.67 54.75
C ILE A 547 -1.54 9.85 53.48
N GLU A 548 -1.90 10.45 52.35
CA GLU A 548 -1.43 10.03 51.04
C GLU A 548 -0.72 11.20 50.35
N ALA A 549 0.50 10.98 49.86
CA ALA A 549 1.33 12.03 49.30
C ALA A 549 1.54 11.86 47.78
N ASP A 550 1.45 12.97 47.04
CA ASP A 550 1.82 13.08 45.63
C ASP A 550 2.98 14.06 45.49
N ILE A 551 4.17 13.53 45.18
CA ILE A 551 5.41 14.30 45.07
C ILE A 551 5.78 14.42 43.60
N TYR A 552 5.76 15.64 43.09
CA TYR A 552 6.16 15.95 41.71
C TYR A 552 7.64 16.33 41.68
N LEU A 553 8.41 15.63 40.86
CA LEU A 553 9.86 15.72 40.83
C LEU A 553 10.36 16.26 39.50
N ALA A 554 11.24 17.25 39.56
CA ALA A 554 12.13 17.58 38.44
C ALA A 554 13.45 16.82 38.60
N TRP A 555 13.80 16.01 37.61
CA TRP A 555 14.98 15.14 37.64
C TRP A 555 15.77 15.28 36.33
N GLU A 556 16.76 16.18 36.31
CA GLU A 556 17.53 16.48 35.10
C GLU A 556 18.41 15.29 34.67
N ARG A 557 19.07 14.64 35.64
CA ARG A 557 19.93 13.45 35.44
C ARG A 557 19.15 12.15 35.69
N GLN A 558 17.93 12.05 35.17
CA GLN A 558 17.13 10.83 35.30
C GLN A 558 17.70 9.70 34.43
N PRO A 559 17.68 8.44 34.90
CA PRO A 559 17.94 7.27 34.06
C PRO A 559 16.97 7.14 32.87
N GLU A 560 17.39 6.45 31.81
CA GLU A 560 16.51 6.10 30.68
C GLU A 560 15.62 4.89 31.01
N ASP A 561 16.13 3.95 31.81
CA ASP A 561 15.42 2.75 32.22
C ASP A 561 14.50 3.00 33.43
N PHE A 562 13.27 2.47 33.36
CA PHE A 562 12.28 2.71 34.41
C PHE A 562 12.53 1.91 35.69
N ASP A 563 13.18 0.75 35.62
CA ASP A 563 13.55 -0.01 36.81
C ASP A 563 14.73 0.69 37.53
N GLU A 564 15.67 1.28 36.80
CA GLU A 564 16.72 2.14 37.38
C GLU A 564 16.16 3.39 38.05
N MET A 565 15.19 4.08 37.42
CA MET A 565 14.49 5.21 38.03
C MET A 565 13.78 4.81 39.33
N ALA A 566 13.08 3.67 39.32
CA ALA A 566 12.36 3.16 40.49
C ALA A 566 13.34 2.80 41.63
N ALA A 567 14.47 2.17 41.31
CA ALA A 567 15.49 1.80 42.29
C ALA A 567 16.11 3.03 42.97
N ALA A 568 16.43 4.08 42.22
CA ALA A 568 16.98 5.32 42.80
C ALA A 568 15.94 6.06 43.67
N LEU A 569 14.65 6.06 43.29
CA LEU A 569 13.58 6.58 44.15
C LEU A 569 13.41 5.75 45.44
N GLN A 570 13.47 4.43 45.30
CA GLN A 570 13.39 3.47 46.41
C GLN A 570 14.54 3.67 47.41
N GLU A 571 15.76 3.94 46.94
CA GLU A 571 16.92 4.21 47.78
C GLU A 571 16.71 5.43 48.68
N VAL A 572 16.24 6.54 48.11
CA VAL A 572 15.93 7.77 48.87
C VAL A 572 14.79 7.53 49.87
N LEU A 573 13.72 6.83 49.46
CA LEU A 573 12.61 6.50 50.34
C LEU A 573 13.02 5.59 51.51
N SER A 574 13.94 4.65 51.28
CA SER A 574 14.41 3.71 52.30
C SER A 574 15.36 4.38 53.30
N GLY A 575 16.03 5.47 52.90
CA GLY A 575 16.92 6.25 53.76
C GLY A 575 16.20 7.08 54.83
N GLN A 576 14.89 7.28 54.71
CA GLN A 576 14.10 8.14 55.61
C GLN A 576 12.93 7.35 56.23
N PRO A 577 12.93 7.08 57.55
CA PRO A 577 11.81 6.39 58.19
C PRO A 577 10.58 7.30 58.21
N LEU A 578 9.48 6.81 57.63
CA LEU A 578 8.22 7.53 57.56
C LEU A 578 7.24 7.04 58.65
N PRO A 579 6.42 7.94 59.22
CA PRO A 579 5.40 7.53 60.19
C PRO A 579 4.33 6.60 59.60
N ASN A 580 3.75 5.73 60.43
CA ASN A 580 2.73 4.74 60.03
C ASN A 580 1.44 5.37 59.44
N GLN A 581 1.23 6.67 59.67
CA GLN A 581 0.14 7.45 59.09
C GLN A 581 0.30 7.67 57.58
N VAL A 582 1.51 7.55 57.03
CA VAL A 582 1.77 7.70 55.58
C VAL A 582 1.51 6.36 54.90
N HIS A 583 0.37 6.23 54.20
CA HIS A 583 -0.04 4.97 53.57
C HIS A 583 0.30 4.88 52.08
N ARG A 584 0.70 5.99 51.45
CA ARG A 584 1.06 6.04 50.04
C ARG A 584 1.95 7.24 49.75
N ILE A 585 2.99 7.01 48.95
CA ILE A 585 3.73 8.08 48.27
C ILE A 585 3.71 7.79 46.78
N THR A 586 3.26 8.75 45.98
CA THR A 586 3.35 8.70 44.53
C THR A 586 4.37 9.73 44.07
N ALA A 587 5.51 9.27 43.55
CA ALA A 587 6.51 10.11 42.92
C ALA A 587 6.21 10.24 41.43
N THR A 588 5.89 11.45 40.98
CA THR A 588 5.69 11.78 39.57
C THR A 588 6.93 12.48 39.02
N VAL A 589 7.69 11.80 38.18
CA VAL A 589 8.85 12.39 37.50
C VAL A 589 8.36 13.15 36.27
N ALA A 590 8.44 14.48 36.33
CA ALA A 590 8.19 15.35 35.19
C ALA A 590 9.43 15.30 34.28
N GLY A 591 9.34 14.59 33.15
CA GLY A 591 10.51 14.17 32.37
C GLY A 591 11.47 15.29 31.94
N SER A 592 12.71 14.90 31.63
CA SER A 592 13.80 15.80 31.23
C SER A 592 13.50 16.55 29.91
N GLY A 593 14.12 17.73 29.72
CA GLY A 593 14.11 18.45 28.43
C GLY A 593 12.73 18.89 27.92
N GLY A 594 11.70 18.89 28.77
CA GLY A 594 10.34 19.18 28.32
C GLY A 594 9.70 18.01 27.55
N ALA A 595 9.97 16.76 27.94
CA ALA A 595 9.22 15.60 27.47
C ALA A 595 7.70 15.75 27.75
N VAL A 596 6.87 15.15 26.89
CA VAL A 596 5.40 15.09 27.11
C VAL A 596 5.06 14.05 28.18
N MET A 597 5.90 13.01 28.26
CA MET A 597 5.68 11.85 29.11
C MET A 597 6.20 12.13 30.53
N HIS A 598 5.36 11.84 31.51
CA HIS A 598 5.70 11.89 32.92
C HIS A 598 5.42 10.50 33.50
N HIS A 599 6.27 10.05 34.40
CA HIS A 599 6.21 8.69 34.93
C HIS A 599 5.80 8.74 36.41
N HIS A 600 4.83 7.90 36.76
CA HIS A 600 4.33 7.76 38.13
C HIS A 600 4.88 6.49 38.75
N PHE A 601 5.51 6.62 39.92
CA PHE A 601 5.96 5.50 40.73
C PHE A 601 5.23 5.59 42.07
N THR A 602 4.49 4.54 42.43
CA THR A 602 3.68 4.55 43.65
C THR A 602 4.26 3.55 44.63
N PHE A 603 4.51 4.02 45.85
CA PHE A 603 5.07 3.25 46.94
C PHE A 603 4.05 3.15 48.07
N ARG A 604 3.97 1.98 48.71
CA ARG A 604 3.10 1.70 49.85
C ARG A 604 3.90 1.04 50.99
N PRO A 605 3.47 1.21 52.25
CA PRO A 605 4.14 0.56 53.38
C PRO A 605 4.21 -0.96 53.22
N SER A 606 5.38 -1.51 53.53
CA SER A 606 5.73 -2.93 53.56
C SER A 606 6.42 -3.29 54.88
N ALA A 607 6.74 -4.57 55.09
CA ALA A 607 7.44 -5.02 56.29
C ALA A 607 8.87 -4.43 56.42
N THR A 608 9.48 -4.02 55.30
CA THR A 608 10.85 -3.52 55.21
C THR A 608 10.94 -2.02 54.92
N GLY A 609 9.80 -1.30 54.92
CA GLY A 609 9.74 0.13 54.64
C GLY A 609 8.60 0.47 53.69
N MET A 610 8.92 0.99 52.51
CA MET A 610 7.97 1.31 51.44
C MET A 610 8.32 0.47 50.22
N ASP A 611 7.38 -0.23 49.60
CA ASP A 611 7.60 -1.01 48.37
C ASP A 611 6.81 -0.43 47.20
N GLU A 612 7.34 -0.55 45.99
CA GLU A 612 6.67 -0.10 44.77
C GLU A 612 5.46 -1.00 44.40
N GLU A 613 4.32 -0.37 44.13
CA GLU A 613 3.15 -1.02 43.52
C GLU A 613 3.31 -1.10 41.98
N ARG A 614 4.15 -2.04 41.52
CA ARG A 614 4.53 -2.18 40.09
C ARG A 614 3.33 -2.30 39.12
N LEU A 615 2.21 -2.87 39.57
CA LEU A 615 0.98 -3.06 38.77
C LEU A 615 0.46 -1.76 38.15
N ILE A 616 0.63 -0.63 38.86
CA ILE A 616 0.10 0.68 38.44
C ILE A 616 1.20 1.64 37.97
N ARG A 617 2.43 1.14 37.75
CA ARG A 617 3.56 1.96 37.31
C ARG A 617 3.21 2.78 36.06
N GLY A 618 3.60 4.05 36.07
CA GLY A 618 3.33 5.04 35.02
C GLY A 618 1.88 5.50 34.93
N LEU A 619 1.04 5.18 35.91
CA LEU A 619 -0.30 5.75 36.09
C LEU A 619 -0.44 6.30 37.51
N HIS A 620 -1.20 7.39 37.63
CA HIS A 620 -1.57 7.90 38.95
C HIS A 620 -2.51 6.90 39.64
N PRO A 621 -2.37 6.62 40.95
CA PRO A 621 -3.16 5.59 41.66
C PRO A 621 -4.66 5.75 41.51
N TYR A 622 -5.16 6.97 41.53
CA TYR A 622 -6.58 7.23 41.37
C TYR A 622 -7.09 6.98 39.93
N ILE A 623 -6.25 7.20 38.91
CA ILE A 623 -6.58 6.79 37.53
C ILE A 623 -6.63 5.26 37.46
N ALA A 624 -5.65 4.58 38.05
CA ALA A 624 -5.61 3.12 38.10
C ALA A 624 -6.82 2.52 38.85
N GLU A 625 -7.27 3.17 39.93
CA GLU A 625 -8.48 2.80 40.67
C GLU A 625 -9.74 2.97 39.81
N ARG A 626 -9.88 4.10 39.10
CA ARG A 626 -10.99 4.34 38.17
C ARG A 626 -11.04 3.35 37.01
N MET A 627 -9.86 2.92 36.54
CA MET A 627 -9.71 1.86 35.52
C MET A 627 -9.85 0.45 36.12
N GLN A 628 -10.03 0.32 37.44
CA GLN A 628 -10.14 -0.94 38.17
C GLN A 628 -8.96 -1.91 37.96
N LEU A 629 -7.74 -1.39 37.76
CA LEU A 629 -6.56 -2.20 37.43
C LEU A 629 -6.23 -3.26 38.49
N LYS A 630 -6.65 -3.07 39.75
CA LYS A 630 -6.52 -4.08 40.81
C LYS A 630 -7.15 -5.43 40.46
N ARG A 631 -8.13 -5.47 39.55
CA ARG A 631 -8.72 -6.72 39.03
C ARG A 631 -7.71 -7.59 38.27
N LEU A 632 -6.62 -6.98 37.79
CA LEU A 632 -5.56 -7.65 37.04
C LEU A 632 -4.38 -8.13 37.91
N ARG A 633 -4.45 -8.01 39.24
CA ARG A 633 -3.36 -8.37 40.17
C ARG A 633 -2.89 -9.84 40.14
N LYS A 634 -3.64 -10.72 39.47
CA LYS A 634 -3.33 -12.15 39.33
C LYS A 634 -2.76 -12.49 37.94
N PHE A 635 -2.55 -11.50 37.08
CA PHE A 635 -1.99 -11.65 35.75
C PHE A 635 -0.57 -11.09 35.73
N ASP A 636 0.28 -11.70 34.92
CA ASP A 636 1.56 -11.10 34.54
C ASP A 636 1.32 -10.12 33.39
N LEU A 637 1.69 -8.85 33.59
CA LEU A 637 1.37 -7.77 32.66
C LEU A 637 2.64 -7.20 32.04
N THR A 638 2.67 -7.19 30.70
CA THR A 638 3.72 -6.49 29.93
C THR A 638 3.14 -5.19 29.37
N ARG A 639 3.81 -4.07 29.63
CA ARG A 639 3.42 -2.77 29.07
C ARG A 639 3.98 -2.63 27.66
N LEU A 640 3.13 -2.29 26.70
CA LEU A 640 3.54 -1.95 25.34
C LEU A 640 3.66 -0.42 25.19
N PRO A 641 4.65 0.07 24.40
CA PRO A 641 4.73 1.49 24.05
C PRO A 641 3.50 1.89 23.20
N SER A 642 2.97 3.08 23.44
CA SER A 642 1.77 3.62 22.77
C SER A 642 1.99 5.05 22.30
#